data_AF-A0A9X0QH44-F1
#
_entry.id   AF-A0A9X0QH44-F1
#
_cell.length_a   1.000
_cell.length_b   1.000
_cell.length_c   1.000
_cell.angle_alpha   90.00
_cell.angle_beta   90.00
_cell.angle_gamma   90.00
#
_symmetry.space_group_name_H-M   'P 1'
#
loop_
_entity.id
_entity.type
_entity.pdbx_description
1 polymer ?
#
loop_
_entity_poly.entity_id
_entity_poly.type
_entity_poly.pdbx_seq_one_letter_code
_entity_poly.pdbx_strand_id
1 'polypeptide(L)'
;MQAGAPSFENLRSQGWIQVIQDRVVIPVDYVRAFQREYPGYAEAFDWLQKKQYSVRYLPRMPVDSEIEPVIESLNTGSLSLDELRSPRPDWVASRRWEQLCSEQPLNAPLARWLEDWKLLRWPSFVPQRTWSAYALERFHSAVFSLIESEPLADWDHIHEEIATYMAHQQGASIELARKSLPAVPSTLVERYIWSNTYGLERFFLARIWPLEGHTALISLLIRDIQDTENCPAPHPLWARLYPLIARKTELLFLFGLQPSARSLPIADMLLLGSSTALTCLLLWQWSLPGDALAGNELRESSERLKEDAFLNAAEVLRYLGDNDEVEVAEVAALLRVIFGDGIARTGSSEESSERMRQTLIQTLSEIGRTKLISILEGAAQSGLGGPAEGMFTGLLSLVDASGDVNGISGAPFVTAYGNAVVTGHFRISARQMDKGQSLSLYNLARQSGAGYISSFFDPLNLASRFAAVSADPNSIEALQTLDSIKRSIRVHVRVLCRIVARLDTEVPQDLVAALVSAVRSGSSNRLDRKQVDAFAAGFDSERPGKDRDRPISADLGEALTALSDEQRQQLLTTILMIEEPATLAQLLSYVPSVLQTLIRDRIKVLTPGYSSRLLMLTEEQTRIEHLLNAGVTDIAALFLDKENELETLGKVPGRSLQRLRFRLRLLLQTERWEELDNLPVPDDISDLDKASAQDALEFYRGLSLLARRQPVQAADIFHRLHVRHREIPAYFTNLHAAKTLALVIDNNFGFLDSDRRQQARELIAAGRRQVNSHRNLAETDRTPILLNSALLSLAIQRPNQALDLLSAIKSDRPSETLYAYRALALHRLGNPGAALGTLQEAENRLGKTQLVEAVANQINAGTPFFGPISSSTDEDPVPWIRRATEKLLTLDAVDQARALSPTDATIGDFLLRHLRKASAGVTQLRPMMRKLGLDSSEDDVTSVLQGILNARLRLVSWALGDQSKGGWTAQENPGERDLIVKRDTANLLRQIEVAIANGKAARSFDFILSTVSADLPWDGYVAALRPQGQLCIVGVPEKPIAFSAFNLMFGEKAVVGGQPAPFTRYNKCSRSQRSTGSSQ
;
A
#
# COMPACT_ATOMS: atom_id res chain seq x y z
N MET A 1 17.62 33.88 51.48
CA MET A 1 17.09 32.54 51.13
C MET A 1 15.99 32.20 52.12
N GLN A 2 14.74 32.06 51.66
CA GLN A 2 13.64 31.61 52.52
C GLN A 2 13.81 30.11 52.80
N ALA A 3 13.69 29.70 54.06
CA ALA A 3 13.77 28.30 54.46
C ALA A 3 12.62 27.51 53.79
N GLY A 4 12.95 26.55 52.93
CA GLY A 4 11.99 25.70 52.21
C GLY A 4 11.84 25.96 50.71
N ALA A 5 12.54 26.95 50.13
CA ALA A 5 12.60 27.11 48.66
C ALA A 5 13.55 26.06 48.04
N PRO A 6 13.16 25.36 46.96
CA PRO A 6 14.09 24.49 46.26
C PRO A 6 15.23 25.33 45.67
N SER A 7 16.48 24.98 46.00
CA SER A 7 17.66 25.62 45.41
C SER A 7 17.79 25.25 43.93
N PHE A 8 18.59 25.99 43.16
CA PHE A 8 18.89 25.64 41.77
C PHE A 8 19.45 24.21 41.65
N GLU A 9 20.34 23.81 42.57
CA GLU A 9 20.89 22.45 42.63
C GLU A 9 19.83 21.42 43.04
N ASN A 10 18.87 21.78 43.89
CA ASN A 10 17.75 20.88 44.22
C ASN A 10 16.86 20.66 42.98
N LEU A 11 16.54 21.72 42.24
CA LEU A 11 15.74 21.61 41.02
C LEU A 11 16.46 20.77 39.97
N ARG A 12 17.77 20.93 39.83
CA ARG A 12 18.60 20.14 38.91
C ARG A 12 18.70 18.68 39.31
N SER A 13 19.02 18.39 40.57
CA SER A 13 19.16 17.01 41.08
C SER A 13 17.85 16.23 41.10
N GLN A 14 16.72 16.92 41.26
CA GLN A 14 15.38 16.31 41.16
C GLN A 14 14.85 16.22 39.72
N GLY A 15 15.61 16.70 38.72
CA GLY A 15 15.22 16.63 37.32
C GLY A 15 14.13 17.61 36.89
N TRP A 16 13.84 18.65 37.68
CA TRP A 16 12.89 19.71 37.31
C TRP A 16 13.45 20.66 36.24
N ILE A 17 14.78 20.82 36.22
CA ILE A 17 15.50 21.65 35.25
C ILE A 17 16.73 20.90 34.73
N GLN A 18 17.08 21.15 33.49
CA GLN A 18 18.34 20.69 32.88
C GLN A 18 19.22 21.88 32.51
N VAL A 19 20.53 21.66 32.39
CA VAL A 19 21.48 22.68 31.94
C VAL A 19 22.25 22.15 30.74
N ILE A 20 22.11 22.83 29.60
CA ILE A 20 22.78 22.50 28.33
C ILE A 20 23.50 23.76 27.86
N GLN A 21 24.82 23.71 27.63
CA GLN A 21 25.65 24.88 27.31
C GLN A 21 25.32 26.12 28.17
N ASP A 22 25.27 25.93 29.49
CA ASP A 22 24.93 26.95 30.51
C ASP A 22 23.50 27.53 30.43
N ARG A 23 22.59 26.92 29.65
CA ARG A 23 21.19 27.32 29.54
C ARG A 23 20.28 26.40 30.31
N VAL A 24 19.37 26.99 31.08
CA VAL A 24 18.32 26.26 31.79
C VAL A 24 17.26 25.79 30.79
N VAL A 25 16.92 24.50 30.84
CA VAL A 25 15.89 23.88 30.01
C VAL A 25 14.81 23.29 30.90
N ILE A 26 13.56 23.66 30.62
CA ILE A 26 12.37 23.23 31.36
C ILE A 26 11.32 22.77 30.34
N PRO A 27 10.96 21.47 30.33
CA PRO A 27 9.89 20.95 29.49
C PRO A 27 8.56 21.65 29.76
N VAL A 28 7.78 21.86 28.68
CA VAL A 28 6.53 22.62 28.78
C VAL A 28 5.53 21.98 29.75
N ASP A 29 5.51 20.64 29.76
CA ASP A 29 4.57 19.85 30.55
C ASP A 29 4.85 19.86 32.06
N TYR A 30 6.03 20.33 32.50
CA TYR A 30 6.42 20.28 33.91
C TYR A 30 5.72 21.32 34.77
N VAL A 31 5.27 22.44 34.19
CA VAL A 31 4.72 23.57 34.97
C VAL A 31 3.53 23.14 35.83
N ARG A 32 2.63 22.31 35.29
CA ARG A 32 1.45 21.82 36.02
C ARG A 32 1.82 20.85 37.15
N ALA A 33 2.82 20.01 36.95
CA ALA A 33 3.29 19.08 37.96
C ALA A 33 4.05 19.81 39.07
N PHE A 34 4.93 20.73 38.69
CA PHE A 34 5.67 21.58 39.62
C PHE A 34 4.72 22.41 40.49
N GLN A 35 3.63 22.94 39.93
CA GLN A 35 2.61 23.67 40.69
C GLN A 35 1.94 22.81 41.78
N ARG A 36 1.80 21.49 41.57
CA ARG A 36 1.21 20.60 42.58
C ARG A 36 2.18 20.31 43.73
N GLU A 37 3.46 20.15 43.43
CA GLU A 37 4.50 19.84 44.42
C GLU A 37 4.98 21.08 45.18
N TYR A 38 5.11 22.21 44.48
CA TYR A 38 5.60 23.49 45.00
C TYR A 38 4.63 24.64 44.67
N PRO A 39 3.39 24.63 45.21
CA PRO A 39 2.36 25.61 44.87
C PRO A 39 2.78 27.06 45.12
N GLY A 40 3.63 27.31 46.12
CA GLY A 40 4.16 28.64 46.44
C GLY A 40 5.23 29.18 45.46
N TYR A 41 5.74 28.36 44.55
CA TYR A 41 6.80 28.74 43.60
C TYR A 41 6.38 28.57 42.13
N ALA A 42 5.12 28.23 41.88
CA ALA A 42 4.59 27.94 40.55
C ALA A 42 4.74 29.12 39.57
N GLU A 43 4.46 30.35 40.00
CA GLU A 43 4.60 31.54 39.15
C GLU A 43 6.06 31.80 38.75
N ALA A 44 7.01 31.61 39.67
CA ALA A 44 8.43 31.78 39.40
C ALA A 44 8.95 30.72 38.42
N PHE A 45 8.49 29.47 38.56
CA PHE A 45 8.86 28.38 37.68
C PHE A 45 8.23 28.50 36.29
N ASP A 46 6.96 28.90 36.20
CA ASP A 46 6.28 29.24 34.94
C ASP A 46 6.96 30.42 34.24
N TRP A 47 7.37 31.45 34.99
CA TRP A 47 8.14 32.57 34.44
C TRP A 47 9.49 32.09 33.87
N LEU A 48 10.22 31.26 34.61
CA LEU A 48 11.51 30.71 34.15
C LEU A 48 11.33 29.87 32.88
N GLN A 49 10.31 29.02 32.82
CA GLN A 49 9.98 28.21 31.65
C GLN A 49 9.59 29.07 30.43
N LYS A 50 8.79 30.12 30.61
CA LYS A 50 8.42 31.03 29.51
C LYS A 50 9.58 31.89 29.03
N LYS A 51 10.53 32.22 29.92
CA LYS A 51 11.66 33.10 29.62
C LYS A 51 12.96 32.37 29.30
N GLN A 52 13.02 31.04 29.37
CA GLN A 52 14.23 30.24 29.15
C GLN A 52 14.93 30.47 27.79
N TYR A 53 14.18 30.88 26.76
CA TYR A 53 14.71 31.20 25.43
C TYR A 53 14.68 32.70 25.09
N SER A 54 14.39 33.57 26.07
CA SER A 54 14.39 35.02 25.86
C SER A 54 15.81 35.51 25.61
N VAL A 55 15.99 36.30 24.55
CA VAL A 55 17.29 36.89 24.20
C VAL A 55 17.26 38.37 24.53
N ARG A 56 18.34 38.87 25.13
CA ARG A 56 18.59 40.30 25.32
C ARG A 56 19.88 40.67 24.62
N TYR A 57 19.82 41.67 23.76
CA TYR A 57 20.95 42.18 23.00
C TYR A 57 21.65 43.26 23.81
N LEU A 58 22.97 43.14 23.95
CA LEU A 58 23.79 44.12 24.67
C LEU A 58 24.81 44.76 23.71
N PRO A 59 25.01 46.08 23.78
CA PRO A 59 26.04 46.75 23.01
C PRO A 59 27.44 46.27 23.42
N ARG A 60 28.32 46.04 22.43
CA ARG A 60 29.75 45.80 22.67
C ARG A 60 30.50 47.12 22.46
N MET A 61 31.15 47.61 23.52
CA MET A 61 31.90 48.87 23.45
C MET A 61 33.23 48.70 22.69
N PRO A 62 33.63 49.70 21.87
CA PRO A 62 32.87 50.91 21.51
C PRO A 62 31.78 50.61 20.46
N VAL A 63 30.58 51.17 20.66
CA VAL A 63 29.42 50.99 19.78
C VAL A 63 29.35 52.16 18.81
N ASP A 64 29.12 51.91 17.52
CA ASP A 64 28.72 52.96 16.59
C ASP A 64 27.38 53.55 17.03
N SER A 65 27.26 54.87 17.06
CA SER A 65 26.03 55.57 17.50
C SER A 65 24.77 55.17 16.73
N GLU A 66 24.93 54.58 15.55
CA GLU A 66 23.83 54.11 14.70
C GLU A 66 23.29 52.73 15.12
N ILE A 67 24.02 51.97 15.94
CA ILE A 67 23.65 50.59 16.34
C ILE A 67 22.83 50.58 17.65
N GLU A 68 23.01 51.58 18.52
CA GLU A 68 22.25 51.68 19.78
C GLU A 68 20.72 51.67 19.59
N PRO A 69 20.14 52.44 18.65
CA PRO A 69 18.69 52.41 18.40
C PRO A 69 18.20 51.06 17.86
N VAL A 70 19.04 50.35 17.11
CA VAL A 70 18.74 49.01 16.57
C VAL A 70 18.68 47.99 17.70
N ILE A 71 19.65 48.02 18.63
CA ILE A 71 19.68 47.16 19.82
C ILE A 71 18.47 47.43 20.72
N GLU A 72 18.10 48.70 20.91
CA GLU A 72 16.90 49.08 21.65
C GLU A 72 15.63 48.56 20.96
N SER A 73 15.55 48.68 19.63
CA SER A 73 14.42 48.19 18.85
C SER A 73 14.28 46.65 18.91
N LEU A 74 15.40 45.92 18.87
CA LEU A 74 15.44 44.46 19.04
C LEU A 74 14.99 44.04 20.44
N ASN A 75 15.44 44.74 21.49
CA ASN A 75 15.09 44.43 22.88
C ASN A 75 13.64 44.78 23.24
N THR A 76 13.06 45.80 22.58
CA THR A 76 11.65 46.18 22.75
C THR A 76 10.69 45.35 21.90
N GLY A 77 11.23 44.55 20.97
CA GLY A 77 10.44 43.75 20.03
C GLY A 77 9.80 44.56 18.89
N SER A 78 10.17 45.84 18.75
CA SER A 78 9.73 46.71 17.64
C SER A 78 10.46 46.39 16.33
N LEU A 79 11.60 45.72 16.42
CA LEU A 79 12.36 45.16 15.29
C LEU A 79 12.61 43.68 15.55
N SER A 80 12.32 42.82 14.57
CA SER A 80 12.70 41.42 14.61
C SER A 80 14.09 41.21 14.01
N LEU A 81 14.86 40.27 14.55
CA LEU A 81 16.14 39.85 13.95
C LEU A 81 15.94 39.34 12.50
N ASP A 82 14.76 38.83 12.15
CA ASP A 82 14.41 38.41 10.77
C ASP A 82 14.39 39.57 9.76
N GLU A 83 14.23 40.81 10.24
CA GLU A 83 14.18 42.02 9.42
C GLU A 83 15.59 42.57 9.15
N LEU A 84 16.57 42.16 9.95
CA LEU A 84 17.98 42.49 9.76
C LEU A 84 18.63 41.51 8.78
N ARG A 85 18.67 41.88 7.50
CA ARG A 85 19.31 41.06 6.45
C ARG A 85 20.80 41.35 6.34
N SER A 86 21.63 40.37 6.68
CA SER A 86 23.01 40.33 6.18
C SER A 86 23.01 39.74 4.75
N PRO A 87 23.65 40.39 3.76
CA PRO A 87 23.73 39.86 2.40
C PRO A 87 24.69 38.68 2.26
N ARG A 88 25.66 38.52 3.18
CA ARG A 88 26.61 37.39 3.24
C ARG A 88 26.83 36.91 4.68
N PRO A 89 25.81 36.32 5.32
CA PRO A 89 25.90 35.89 6.72
C PRO A 89 26.94 34.78 6.92
N ASP A 90 27.16 33.94 5.92
CA ASP A 90 28.21 32.92 5.84
C ASP A 90 29.63 33.52 5.90
N TRP A 91 29.87 34.58 5.13
CA TRP A 91 31.15 35.28 5.14
C TRP A 91 31.40 35.96 6.49
N VAL A 92 30.37 36.60 7.06
CA VAL A 92 30.49 37.24 8.38
C VAL A 92 30.77 36.19 9.47
N ALA A 93 30.01 35.10 9.50
CA ALA A 93 30.20 34.01 10.46
C ALA A 93 31.61 33.42 10.38
N SER A 94 32.10 33.16 9.17
CA SER A 94 33.41 32.58 8.97
C SER A 94 34.56 33.51 9.36
N ARG A 95 34.54 34.79 8.98
CA ARG A 95 35.58 35.76 9.40
C ARG A 95 35.56 36.01 10.90
N ARG A 96 34.37 35.97 11.50
CA ARG A 96 34.23 36.12 12.95
C ARG A 96 34.94 35.02 13.73
N TRP A 97 34.89 33.78 13.25
CA TRP A 97 35.64 32.67 13.85
C TRP A 97 37.15 32.91 13.82
N GLU A 98 37.70 33.31 12.68
CA GLU A 98 39.14 33.58 12.53
C GLU A 98 39.60 34.71 13.45
N GLN A 99 38.81 35.77 13.55
CA GLN A 99 39.07 36.86 14.47
C GLN A 99 39.13 36.37 15.93
N LEU A 100 38.11 35.62 16.38
CA LEU A 100 38.06 35.11 17.75
C LEU A 100 39.21 34.13 18.06
N CYS A 101 39.61 33.32 17.07
CA CYS A 101 40.79 32.46 17.18
C CYS A 101 42.08 33.26 17.44
N SER A 102 42.23 34.43 16.82
CA SER A 102 43.39 35.30 17.01
C SER A 102 43.38 36.06 18.35
N GLU A 103 42.21 36.28 18.94
CA GLU A 103 42.03 37.11 20.14
C GLU A 103 41.97 36.32 21.46
N GLN A 104 41.64 35.02 21.44
CA GLN A 104 41.28 34.27 22.65
C GLN A 104 41.89 32.84 22.72
N PRO A 105 42.09 32.27 23.94
CA PRO A 105 42.61 30.90 24.16
C PRO A 105 41.62 29.80 23.74
N LEU A 106 42.07 28.55 23.59
CA LEU A 106 41.44 27.47 22.81
C LEU A 106 39.89 27.35 22.85
N ASN A 107 39.24 27.42 24.02
CA ASN A 107 37.81 27.07 24.19
C ASN A 107 36.84 28.26 24.30
N ALA A 108 37.30 29.44 24.72
CA ALA A 108 36.48 30.64 24.80
C ALA A 108 35.91 31.14 23.43
N PRO A 109 36.65 31.01 22.31
CA PRO A 109 36.16 31.37 20.97
C PRO A 109 34.88 30.65 20.57
N LEU A 110 34.73 29.35 20.87
CA LEU A 110 33.61 28.54 20.36
C LEU A 110 32.28 28.94 20.97
N ALA A 111 32.21 29.07 22.29
CA ALA A 111 30.99 29.52 22.96
C ALA A 111 30.55 30.90 22.45
N ARG A 112 31.52 31.83 22.31
CA ARG A 112 31.23 33.16 21.80
C ARG A 112 30.81 33.16 20.33
N TRP A 113 31.49 32.35 19.52
CA TRP A 113 31.19 32.23 18.12
C TRP A 113 29.83 31.59 17.88
N LEU A 114 29.41 30.60 18.68
CA LEU A 114 28.08 29.99 18.59
C LEU A 114 26.96 31.03 18.81
N GLU A 115 27.12 31.95 19.75
CA GLU A 115 26.17 33.06 19.93
C GLU A 115 26.15 33.97 18.70
N ASP A 116 27.31 34.42 18.24
CA ASP A 116 27.45 35.29 17.07
C ASP A 116 26.92 34.59 15.79
N TRP A 117 27.08 33.26 15.66
CA TRP A 117 26.60 32.44 14.54
C TRP A 117 25.09 32.19 14.60
N LYS A 118 24.53 31.99 15.80
CA LYS A 118 23.08 31.92 16.02
C LYS A 118 22.37 33.20 15.59
N LEU A 119 22.96 34.37 15.89
CA LEU A 119 22.45 35.67 15.44
C LEU A 119 22.31 35.77 13.92
N LEU A 120 23.22 35.12 13.20
CA LEU A 120 23.23 35.09 11.75
C LEU A 120 22.29 34.00 11.16
N ARG A 121 21.58 33.25 12.01
CA ARG A 121 20.68 32.14 11.68
C ARG A 121 21.39 30.91 11.13
N TRP A 122 22.50 30.54 11.77
CA TRP A 122 23.27 29.34 11.45
C TRP A 122 23.63 29.25 9.95
N PRO A 123 24.16 30.32 9.33
CA PRO A 123 24.50 30.30 7.92
C PRO A 123 25.46 29.15 7.64
N SER A 124 25.17 28.41 6.58
CA SER A 124 25.94 27.24 6.24
C SER A 124 27.02 27.55 5.22
N PHE A 125 28.22 27.01 5.45
CA PHE A 125 29.38 27.12 4.56
C PHE A 125 30.24 25.85 4.69
N VAL A 126 31.33 25.76 3.91
CA VAL A 126 32.32 24.69 4.03
C VAL A 126 33.54 25.24 4.78
N PRO A 127 33.72 24.90 6.07
CA PRO A 127 34.87 25.36 6.87
C PRO A 127 36.22 25.23 6.16
N GLN A 128 36.50 24.07 5.55
CA GLN A 128 37.80 23.78 4.92
C GLN A 128 38.13 24.70 3.71
N ARG A 129 37.11 25.17 2.98
CA ARG A 129 37.31 26.16 1.89
C ARG A 129 37.48 27.58 2.40
N THR A 130 37.04 27.84 3.63
CA THR A 130 36.83 29.20 4.12
C THR A 130 37.93 29.65 5.08
N TRP A 131 38.43 28.73 5.89
CA TRP A 131 39.38 29.01 6.97
C TRP A 131 40.80 28.57 6.65
N SER A 132 41.76 29.25 7.28
CA SER A 132 43.15 28.75 7.36
C SER A 132 43.22 27.41 8.10
N ALA A 133 44.26 26.61 7.80
CA ALA A 133 44.50 25.34 8.49
C ALA A 133 44.50 25.47 10.02
N TYR A 134 45.09 26.55 10.54
CA TYR A 134 45.11 26.85 11.97
C TYR A 134 43.71 27.08 12.57
N ALA A 135 42.88 27.90 11.92
CA ALA A 135 41.53 28.18 12.40
C ALA A 135 40.60 26.95 12.27
N LEU A 136 40.81 26.14 11.22
CA LEU A 136 40.07 24.90 11.01
C LEU A 136 40.41 23.84 12.07
N GLU A 137 41.70 23.61 12.36
CA GLU A 137 42.14 22.65 13.38
C GLU A 137 41.61 23.05 14.77
N ARG A 138 41.67 24.34 15.10
CA ARG A 138 41.09 24.86 16.35
C ARG A 138 39.59 24.66 16.40
N PHE A 139 38.88 24.82 15.29
CA PHE A 139 37.44 24.59 15.22
C PHE A 139 37.10 23.13 15.49
N HIS A 140 37.73 22.20 14.75
CA HIS A 140 37.50 20.77 14.95
C HIS A 140 37.79 20.36 16.40
N SER A 141 38.93 20.77 16.96
CA SER A 141 39.31 20.47 18.34
C SER A 141 38.28 20.99 19.36
N ALA A 142 37.85 22.25 19.23
CA ALA A 142 36.89 22.85 20.14
C ALA A 142 35.50 22.19 20.05
N VAL A 143 35.04 21.85 18.83
CA VAL A 143 33.74 21.20 18.62
C VAL A 143 33.73 19.79 19.21
N PHE A 144 34.78 19.00 18.98
CA PHE A 144 34.86 17.67 19.58
C PHE A 144 34.93 17.74 21.10
N SER A 145 35.72 18.66 21.67
CA SER A 145 35.79 18.85 23.12
C SER A 145 34.43 19.24 23.72
N LEU A 146 33.65 20.06 23.03
CA LEU A 146 32.30 20.44 23.44
C LEU A 146 31.35 19.23 23.44
N ILE A 147 31.31 18.45 22.35
CA ILE A 147 30.44 17.26 22.26
C ILE A 147 30.84 16.20 23.29
N GLU A 148 32.14 16.00 23.52
CA GLU A 148 32.68 15.05 24.50
C GLU A 148 32.32 15.42 25.94
N SER A 149 32.38 16.72 26.28
CA SER A 149 32.14 17.22 27.64
C SER A 149 30.67 17.49 27.97
N GLU A 150 29.78 17.54 26.97
CA GLU A 150 28.36 17.80 27.21
C GLU A 150 27.72 16.69 28.06
N PRO A 151 27.01 17.03 29.15
CA PRO A 151 26.39 16.06 30.06
C PRO A 151 25.07 15.50 29.50
N LEU A 152 25.08 15.07 28.24
CA LEU A 152 24.00 14.30 27.62
C LEU A 152 24.01 12.86 28.11
N ALA A 153 22.83 12.28 28.26
CA ALA A 153 22.64 10.93 28.75
C ALA A 153 23.35 9.92 27.85
N ASP A 154 24.08 8.99 28.48
CA ASP A 154 24.50 7.76 27.83
C ASP A 154 23.46 6.65 28.05
N TRP A 155 23.68 5.52 27.40
CA TRP A 155 22.76 4.37 27.45
C TRP A 155 22.60 3.76 28.85
N ASP A 156 23.53 4.01 29.77
CA ASP A 156 23.48 3.47 31.13
C ASP A 156 22.56 4.31 32.04
N HIS A 157 22.49 5.62 31.80
CA HIS A 157 21.74 6.57 32.64
C HIS A 157 20.40 7.02 32.05
N ILE A 158 20.20 6.86 30.73
CA ILE A 158 19.00 7.34 30.01
C ILE A 158 17.68 6.81 30.59
N HIS A 159 17.66 5.57 31.08
CA HIS A 159 16.44 4.96 31.61
C HIS A 159 15.92 5.73 32.83
N GLU A 160 16.81 6.13 33.75
CA GLU A 160 16.43 6.89 34.94
C GLU A 160 16.03 8.33 34.61
N GLU A 161 16.68 8.95 33.62
CA GLU A 161 16.29 10.27 33.16
C GLU A 161 14.89 10.30 32.54
N ILE A 162 14.57 9.30 31.70
CA ILE A 162 13.23 9.19 31.11
C ILE A 162 12.19 8.85 32.17
N ALA A 163 12.48 7.96 33.11
CA ALA A 163 11.57 7.64 34.21
C ALA A 163 11.26 8.88 35.05
N THR A 164 12.28 9.67 35.38
CA THR A 164 12.12 10.96 36.08
C THR A 164 11.27 11.92 35.25
N TYR A 165 11.53 12.00 33.94
CA TYR A 165 10.77 12.86 33.04
C TYR A 165 9.29 12.47 32.96
N MET A 166 9.00 11.18 32.83
CA MET A 166 7.63 10.66 32.76
C MET A 166 6.89 10.86 34.08
N ALA A 167 7.57 10.68 35.22
CA ALA A 167 7.02 10.92 36.55
C ALA A 167 6.55 12.37 36.70
N HIS A 168 7.42 13.33 36.33
CA HIS A 168 7.08 14.76 36.32
C HIS A 168 5.96 15.08 35.35
N GLN A 169 6.00 14.56 34.12
CA GLN A 169 4.95 14.82 33.12
C GLN A 169 3.57 14.31 33.56
N GLN A 170 3.51 13.15 34.21
CA GLN A 170 2.26 12.49 34.60
C GLN A 170 1.80 12.85 36.02
N GLY A 171 2.64 13.51 36.82
CA GLY A 171 2.40 13.73 38.24
C GLY A 171 2.32 12.41 39.03
N ALA A 172 3.15 11.45 38.65
CA ALA A 172 3.23 10.10 39.24
C ALA A 172 4.56 9.90 40.00
N SER A 173 4.70 8.81 40.75
CA SER A 173 5.99 8.48 41.37
C SER A 173 7.00 7.96 40.35
N ILE A 174 8.29 8.24 40.59
CA ILE A 174 9.39 7.75 39.74
C ILE A 174 9.39 6.21 39.66
N GLU A 175 9.04 5.52 40.75
CA GLU A 175 8.95 4.05 40.74
C GLU A 175 7.88 3.52 39.79
N LEU A 176 6.74 4.19 39.69
CA LEU A 176 5.66 3.79 38.77
C LEU A 176 6.06 4.07 37.31
N ALA A 177 6.69 5.22 37.06
CA ALA A 177 7.23 5.56 35.74
C ALA A 177 8.32 4.56 35.31
N ARG A 178 9.25 4.23 36.20
CA ARG A 178 10.32 3.23 35.97
C ARG A 178 9.76 1.86 35.64
N LYS A 179 8.73 1.39 36.33
CA LYS A 179 8.07 0.10 36.04
C LYS A 179 7.33 0.08 34.70
N SER A 180 6.89 1.25 34.23
CA SER A 180 6.15 1.39 32.98
C SER A 180 7.06 1.61 31.77
N LEU A 181 8.34 1.94 32.00
CA LEU A 181 9.34 2.19 30.97
C LEU A 181 9.94 0.87 30.45
N PRO A 182 9.98 0.64 29.12
CA PRO A 182 10.67 -0.53 28.57
C PRO A 182 12.18 -0.46 28.84
N ALA A 183 12.78 -1.62 29.16
CA ALA A 183 14.22 -1.73 29.37
C ALA A 183 15.01 -1.25 28.14
N VAL A 184 16.18 -0.64 28.38
CA VAL A 184 17.07 -0.17 27.31
C VAL A 184 17.67 -1.38 26.57
N PRO A 185 17.51 -1.48 25.24
CA PRO A 185 18.08 -2.59 24.48
C PRO A 185 19.61 -2.59 24.49
N SER A 186 20.22 -3.75 24.22
CA SER A 186 21.68 -3.88 24.15
C SER A 186 22.26 -3.49 22.79
N THR A 187 21.52 -3.72 21.71
CA THR A 187 21.97 -3.45 20.33
C THR A 187 21.67 -2.02 19.91
N LEU A 188 22.54 -1.44 19.08
CA LEU A 188 22.39 -0.10 18.53
C LEU A 188 21.15 0.02 17.63
N VAL A 189 20.85 -1.01 16.83
CA VAL A 189 19.63 -1.06 16.02
C VAL A 189 18.38 -0.93 16.89
N GLU A 190 18.27 -1.71 17.96
CA GLU A 190 17.09 -1.66 18.84
C GLU A 190 17.08 -0.41 19.70
N ARG A 191 18.24 0.11 20.12
CA ARG A 191 18.36 1.39 20.83
C ARG A 191 17.83 2.56 20.00
N TYR A 192 18.16 2.60 18.71
CA TYR A 192 17.61 3.59 17.78
C TYR A 192 16.09 3.48 17.70
N ILE A 193 15.56 2.27 17.50
CA ILE A 193 14.12 2.01 17.46
C ILE A 193 13.42 2.36 18.78
N TRP A 194 14.02 2.04 19.92
CA TRP A 194 13.51 2.34 21.25
C TRP A 194 13.37 3.85 21.44
N SER A 195 14.35 4.64 20.99
CA SER A 195 14.27 6.12 21.05
C SER A 195 13.14 6.71 20.18
N ASN A 196 12.73 6.00 19.13
CA ASN A 196 11.64 6.38 18.22
C ASN A 196 10.29 5.76 18.60
N THR A 197 10.21 5.05 19.74
CA THR A 197 8.96 4.44 20.20
C THR A 197 7.99 5.51 20.69
N TYR A 198 6.72 5.39 20.29
CA TYR A 198 5.68 6.35 20.65
C TYR A 198 5.60 6.51 22.18
N GLY A 199 5.59 7.77 22.64
CA GLY A 199 5.66 8.12 24.06
C GLY A 199 7.07 8.41 24.55
N LEU A 200 8.07 7.61 24.16
CA LEU A 200 9.48 7.87 24.47
C LEU A 200 10.05 8.97 23.58
N GLU A 201 9.67 8.99 22.30
CA GLU A 201 10.10 10.01 21.32
C GLU A 201 9.88 11.44 21.84
N ARG A 202 8.84 11.68 22.65
CA ARG A 202 8.53 13.01 23.20
C ARG A 202 9.65 13.56 24.08
N PHE A 203 10.29 12.69 24.87
CA PHE A 203 11.45 13.06 25.67
C PHE A 203 12.58 13.59 24.77
N PHE A 204 12.85 12.92 23.66
CA PHE A 204 13.89 13.31 22.72
C PHE A 204 13.52 14.55 21.89
N LEU A 205 12.27 14.64 21.42
CA LEU A 205 11.75 15.80 20.68
C LEU A 205 11.84 17.10 21.49
N ALA A 206 11.61 17.03 22.82
CA ALA A 206 11.75 18.18 23.70
C ALA A 206 13.18 18.78 23.71
N ARG A 207 14.18 18.00 23.27
CA ARG A 207 15.60 18.41 23.24
C ARG A 207 16.07 18.96 21.89
N ILE A 208 15.19 19.02 20.88
CA ILE A 208 15.53 19.61 19.56
C ILE A 208 16.02 21.05 19.71
N TRP A 209 15.27 21.91 20.40
CA TRP A 209 15.63 23.32 20.56
C TRP A 209 16.86 23.54 21.45
N PRO A 210 17.00 22.87 22.61
CA PRO A 210 18.23 22.95 23.41
C PRO A 210 19.49 22.52 22.65
N LEU A 211 19.41 21.50 21.79
CA LEU A 211 20.55 20.94 21.05
C LEU A 211 20.72 21.52 19.65
N GLU A 212 20.00 22.61 19.33
CA GLU A 212 20.08 23.28 18.03
C GLU A 212 21.54 23.61 17.66
N GLY A 213 22.33 24.15 18.60
CA GLY A 213 23.74 24.45 18.39
C GLY A 213 24.59 23.23 18.06
N HIS A 214 24.42 22.12 18.77
CA HIS A 214 25.12 20.86 18.49
C HIS A 214 24.76 20.31 17.12
N THR A 215 23.46 20.31 16.77
CA THR A 215 23.02 19.83 15.44
C THR A 215 23.57 20.70 14.31
N ALA A 216 23.67 22.01 14.50
CA ALA A 216 24.27 22.93 13.55
C ALA A 216 25.78 22.68 13.37
N LEU A 217 26.52 22.49 14.48
CA LEU A 217 27.95 22.15 14.45
C LEU A 217 28.21 20.82 13.74
N ILE A 218 27.46 19.78 14.07
CA ILE A 218 27.53 18.47 13.41
C ILE A 218 27.26 18.63 11.91
N SER A 219 26.31 19.48 11.52
CA SER A 219 26.00 19.75 10.12
C SER A 219 27.15 20.45 9.37
N LEU A 220 27.92 21.33 10.02
CA LEU A 220 29.13 21.91 9.42
C LEU A 220 30.25 20.87 9.26
N LEU A 221 30.46 20.01 10.26
CA LEU A 221 31.43 18.90 10.14
C LEU A 221 31.07 17.94 9.00
N ILE A 222 29.78 17.63 8.85
CA ILE A 222 29.29 16.82 7.72
C ILE A 222 29.56 17.50 6.38
N ARG A 223 29.45 18.82 6.29
CA ARG A 223 29.76 19.56 5.06
C ARG A 223 31.24 19.58 4.71
N ASP A 224 32.12 19.67 5.71
CA ASP A 224 33.55 19.45 5.49
C ASP A 224 33.80 18.05 4.94
N ILE A 225 33.20 17.02 5.55
CA ILE A 225 33.33 15.62 5.08
C ILE A 225 32.84 15.49 3.62
N GLN A 226 31.71 16.11 3.28
CA GLN A 226 31.15 16.10 1.93
C GLN A 226 31.99 16.84 0.89
N ASP A 227 32.83 17.78 1.32
CA ASP A 227 33.67 18.59 0.43
C ASP A 227 35.06 18.01 0.20
N THR A 228 35.54 17.12 1.11
CA THR A 228 36.86 16.50 0.99
C THR A 228 36.90 15.49 -0.15
N GLU A 229 37.55 15.85 -1.26
CA GLU A 229 37.84 14.94 -2.36
C GLU A 229 39.05 14.02 -2.03
N ASN A 230 39.03 12.78 -2.55
CA ASN A 230 40.15 11.81 -2.45
C ASN A 230 40.61 11.46 -1.01
N CYS A 231 39.69 11.40 -0.06
CA CYS A 231 39.94 10.97 1.32
C CYS A 231 39.80 9.44 1.47
N PRO A 232 40.53 8.78 2.38
CA PRO A 232 40.20 7.41 2.80
C PRO A 232 38.76 7.33 3.35
N ALA A 233 38.09 6.21 3.07
CA ALA A 233 36.79 5.88 3.61
C ALA A 233 36.94 4.82 4.71
N PRO A 234 36.33 4.99 5.90
CA PRO A 234 35.52 6.15 6.30
C PRO A 234 36.39 7.40 6.52
N HIS A 235 35.82 8.58 6.30
CA HIS A 235 36.52 9.85 6.47
C HIS A 235 37.03 10.01 7.91
N PRO A 236 38.27 10.50 8.18
CA PRO A 236 38.83 10.60 9.54
C PRO A 236 37.98 11.43 10.52
N LEU A 237 37.41 12.55 10.06
CA LEU A 237 36.46 13.33 10.87
C LEU A 237 35.20 12.53 11.22
N TRP A 238 34.71 11.70 10.29
CA TRP A 238 33.55 10.85 10.53
C TRP A 238 33.86 9.73 11.53
N ALA A 239 35.01 9.06 11.37
CA ALA A 239 35.48 8.01 12.27
C ALA A 239 35.60 8.50 13.72
N ARG A 240 35.88 9.80 13.95
CA ARG A 240 35.88 10.43 15.28
C ARG A 240 34.48 10.88 15.74
N LEU A 241 33.66 11.42 14.84
CA LEU A 241 32.36 11.99 15.17
C LEU A 241 31.30 10.94 15.49
N TYR A 242 31.24 9.88 14.69
CA TYR A 242 30.20 8.88 14.79
C TYR A 242 30.13 8.17 16.16
N PRO A 243 31.25 7.72 16.77
CA PRO A 243 31.20 7.10 18.10
C PRO A 243 30.60 8.01 19.19
N LEU A 244 30.79 9.32 19.08
CA LEU A 244 30.18 10.28 20.00
C LEU A 244 28.66 10.37 19.79
N ILE A 245 28.21 10.37 18.54
CA ILE A 245 26.78 10.34 18.20
C ILE A 245 26.14 9.04 18.68
N ALA A 246 26.77 7.89 18.44
CA ALA A 246 26.24 6.58 18.82
C ALA A 246 26.16 6.38 20.34
N ARG A 247 27.08 6.98 21.10
CA ARG A 247 27.11 6.90 22.57
C ARG A 247 26.09 7.82 23.24
N LYS A 248 25.82 9.00 22.68
CA LYS A 248 24.92 10.01 23.25
C LYS A 248 23.51 9.85 22.69
N THR A 249 22.56 9.44 23.54
CA THR A 249 21.24 8.97 23.10
C THR A 249 20.45 10.04 22.33
N GLU A 250 20.51 11.29 22.78
CA GLU A 250 19.86 12.43 22.16
C GLU A 250 20.43 12.73 20.78
N LEU A 251 21.75 12.63 20.62
CA LEU A 251 22.42 12.88 19.34
C LEU A 251 22.08 11.78 18.33
N LEU A 252 22.01 10.52 18.76
CA LEU A 252 21.59 9.42 17.89
C LEU A 252 20.14 9.62 17.39
N PHE A 253 19.21 9.99 18.27
CA PHE A 253 17.83 10.28 17.90
C PHE A 253 17.76 11.42 16.87
N LEU A 254 18.41 12.56 17.15
CA LEU A 254 18.44 13.71 16.25
C LEU A 254 19.15 13.39 14.93
N PHE A 255 20.13 12.49 14.96
CA PHE A 255 20.80 12.03 13.75
C PHE A 255 19.82 11.29 12.82
N GLY A 256 18.94 10.44 13.36
CA GLY A 256 17.97 9.69 12.55
C GLY A 256 16.82 10.49 11.96
N LEU A 257 16.54 11.72 12.43
CA LEU A 257 15.41 12.52 11.95
C LEU A 257 15.52 12.97 10.48
N GLN A 258 16.74 13.12 9.93
CA GLN A 258 16.95 13.56 8.55
C GLN A 258 18.06 12.75 7.82
N PRO A 259 17.81 11.47 7.49
CA PRO A 259 18.79 10.65 6.78
C PRO A 259 19.07 11.17 5.35
N SER A 260 18.04 11.70 4.68
CA SER A 260 18.11 12.09 3.27
C SER A 260 19.01 13.29 2.95
N ALA A 261 19.36 14.10 3.94
CA ALA A 261 20.30 15.21 3.78
C ALA A 261 21.78 14.78 3.89
N ARG A 262 22.07 13.49 4.15
CA ARG A 262 23.38 13.02 4.66
C ARG A 262 23.92 11.78 3.93
N SER A 263 23.85 11.76 2.60
CA SER A 263 24.24 10.60 1.77
C SER A 263 25.68 10.10 1.99
N LEU A 264 26.68 10.99 2.02
CA LEU A 264 28.09 10.58 2.20
C LEU A 264 28.40 10.05 3.62
N PRO A 265 27.99 10.72 4.72
CA PRO A 265 28.13 10.15 6.06
C PRO A 265 27.45 8.78 6.23
N ILE A 266 26.28 8.58 5.62
CA ILE A 266 25.60 7.27 5.63
C ILE A 266 26.46 6.21 4.93
N ALA A 267 27.10 6.53 3.81
CA ALA A 267 28.01 5.61 3.14
C ALA A 267 29.24 5.28 4.02
N ASP A 268 29.82 6.28 4.70
CA ASP A 268 30.94 6.06 5.62
C ASP A 268 30.53 5.25 6.87
N MET A 269 29.28 5.35 7.34
CA MET A 269 28.75 4.49 8.40
C MET A 269 28.72 3.01 7.97
N LEU A 270 28.41 2.70 6.72
CA LEU A 270 28.40 1.30 6.26
C LEU A 270 29.76 0.62 6.48
N LEU A 271 30.85 1.38 6.37
CA LEU A 271 32.22 0.90 6.51
C LEU A 271 32.68 0.79 7.97
N LEU A 272 31.86 1.23 8.93
CA LEU A 272 32.12 1.08 10.36
C LEU A 272 31.28 -0.08 10.90
N GLY A 273 31.90 -1.23 11.16
CA GLY A 273 31.19 -2.47 11.54
C GLY A 273 30.18 -2.34 12.69
N SER A 274 30.48 -1.51 13.69
CA SER A 274 29.56 -1.19 14.81
C SER A 274 28.28 -0.43 14.41
N SER A 275 28.18 0.04 13.16
CA SER A 275 27.07 0.85 12.66
C SER A 275 26.44 0.35 11.38
N THR A 276 27.04 -0.66 10.74
CA THR A 276 26.58 -1.18 9.45
C THR A 276 25.13 -1.65 9.52
N ALA A 277 24.74 -2.38 10.57
CA ALA A 277 23.35 -2.85 10.73
C ALA A 277 22.35 -1.69 10.92
N LEU A 278 22.69 -0.67 11.73
CA LEU A 278 21.87 0.53 11.86
C LEU A 278 21.77 1.27 10.53
N THR A 279 22.84 1.28 9.73
CA THR A 279 22.85 1.96 8.45
C THR A 279 21.94 1.27 7.43
N CYS A 280 21.92 -0.07 7.40
CA CYS A 280 20.93 -0.83 6.64
C CYS A 280 19.50 -0.46 7.07
N LEU A 281 19.24 -0.29 8.37
CA LEU A 281 17.93 0.17 8.86
C LEU A 281 17.61 1.61 8.41
N LEU A 282 18.57 2.53 8.45
CA LEU A 282 18.35 3.91 7.98
C LEU A 282 18.05 3.95 6.47
N LEU A 283 18.70 3.09 5.68
CA LEU A 283 18.43 2.92 4.25
C LEU A 283 17.07 2.27 3.99
N TRP A 284 16.64 1.32 4.84
CA TRP A 284 15.29 0.76 4.83
C TRP A 284 14.20 1.81 5.07
N GLN A 285 14.49 2.79 5.94
CA GLN A 285 13.60 3.90 6.28
C GLN A 285 13.77 5.12 5.34
N TRP A 286 14.61 5.00 4.31
CA TRP A 286 15.05 6.14 3.51
C TRP A 286 13.93 6.69 2.62
N SER A 287 13.63 7.97 2.79
CA SER A 287 12.65 8.70 1.98
C SER A 287 13.34 9.87 1.27
N LEU A 288 13.13 10.00 -0.04
CA LEU A 288 13.74 11.07 -0.83
C LEU A 288 12.84 12.31 -0.87
N PRO A 289 13.41 13.53 -0.82
CA PRO A 289 12.64 14.75 -0.98
C PRO A 289 11.87 14.74 -2.30
N GLY A 290 10.54 14.86 -2.21
CA GLY A 290 9.66 14.85 -3.38
C GLY A 290 9.03 13.50 -3.71
N ASP A 291 9.35 12.40 -3.02
CA ASP A 291 8.67 11.11 -3.21
C ASP A 291 7.14 11.21 -3.09
N ALA A 292 6.66 12.04 -2.16
CA ALA A 292 5.24 12.31 -1.95
C ALA A 292 4.59 13.15 -3.08
N LEU A 293 5.40 13.81 -3.92
CA LEU A 293 4.98 14.73 -4.99
C LEU A 293 5.40 14.26 -6.39
N ALA A 294 6.11 13.13 -6.49
CA ALA A 294 6.67 12.60 -7.71
C ALA A 294 5.61 11.87 -8.55
N GLY A 295 5.57 12.16 -9.85
CA GLY A 295 4.81 11.36 -10.82
C GLY A 295 5.34 9.93 -10.93
N ASN A 296 4.56 9.02 -11.54
CA ASN A 296 4.86 7.58 -11.55
C ASN A 296 6.29 7.21 -12.00
N GLU A 297 6.85 7.89 -13.02
CA GLU A 297 8.21 7.61 -13.51
C GLU A 297 9.30 8.01 -12.51
N LEU A 298 9.16 9.17 -11.87
CA LEU A 298 10.09 9.63 -10.84
C LEU A 298 10.01 8.74 -9.59
N ARG A 299 8.81 8.31 -9.23
CA ARG A 299 8.60 7.36 -8.14
C ARG A 299 9.28 6.02 -8.44
N GLU A 300 9.09 5.46 -9.62
CA GLU A 300 9.76 4.20 -10.02
C GLU A 300 11.29 4.33 -10.00
N SER A 301 11.84 5.48 -10.44
CA SER A 301 13.28 5.72 -10.37
C SER A 301 13.82 5.87 -8.93
N SER A 302 13.04 6.51 -8.05
CA SER A 302 13.35 6.68 -6.63
C SER A 302 13.36 5.33 -5.91
N GLU A 303 12.34 4.50 -6.14
CA GLU A 303 12.25 3.16 -5.56
C GLU A 303 13.44 2.28 -6.00
N ARG A 304 13.82 2.31 -7.28
CA ARG A 304 15.02 1.60 -7.75
C ARG A 304 16.30 2.08 -7.06
N LEU A 305 16.47 3.39 -6.89
CA LEU A 305 17.65 3.93 -6.20
C LEU A 305 17.74 3.44 -4.75
N LYS A 306 16.60 3.37 -4.04
CA LYS A 306 16.55 2.84 -2.67
C LYS A 306 16.89 1.35 -2.64
N GLU A 307 16.34 0.57 -3.57
CA GLU A 307 16.63 -0.86 -3.72
C GLU A 307 18.13 -1.10 -3.97
N ASP A 308 18.74 -0.38 -4.90
CA ASP A 308 20.17 -0.49 -5.21
C ASP A 308 21.05 -0.05 -4.02
N ALA A 309 20.70 1.04 -3.33
CA ALA A 309 21.45 1.49 -2.16
C ALA A 309 21.40 0.47 -1.02
N PHE A 310 20.23 -0.13 -0.79
CA PHE A 310 20.04 -1.16 0.23
C PHE A 310 20.74 -2.47 -0.12
N LEU A 311 20.75 -2.89 -1.38
CA LEU A 311 21.54 -4.03 -1.86
C LEU A 311 23.02 -3.84 -1.55
N ASN A 312 23.59 -2.68 -1.90
CA ASN A 312 25.00 -2.39 -1.61
C ASN A 312 25.28 -2.42 -0.11
N ALA A 313 24.38 -1.89 0.71
CA ALA A 313 24.51 -1.92 2.17
C ALA A 313 24.45 -3.35 2.74
N ALA A 314 23.55 -4.19 2.23
CA ALA A 314 23.45 -5.58 2.63
C ALA A 314 24.74 -6.36 2.28
N GLU A 315 25.34 -6.12 1.11
CA GLU A 315 26.60 -6.76 0.72
C GLU A 315 27.77 -6.34 1.62
N VAL A 316 27.84 -5.06 2.00
CA VAL A 316 28.83 -4.59 2.97
C VAL A 316 28.59 -5.22 4.34
N LEU A 317 27.33 -5.31 4.79
CA LEU A 317 26.96 -6.00 6.03
C LEU A 317 27.43 -7.46 6.05
N ARG A 318 27.24 -8.18 4.95
CA ARG A 318 27.72 -9.56 4.80
C ARG A 318 29.24 -9.62 4.83
N TYR A 319 29.92 -8.79 4.03
CA TYR A 319 31.39 -8.77 3.97
C TYR A 319 32.01 -8.50 5.34
N LEU A 320 31.55 -7.47 6.07
CA LEU A 320 32.06 -7.14 7.40
C LEU A 320 31.64 -8.19 8.45
N GLY A 321 30.45 -8.76 8.32
CA GLY A 321 29.99 -9.88 9.15
C GLY A 321 30.87 -11.11 9.02
N ASP A 322 31.28 -11.48 7.80
CA ASP A 322 32.20 -12.59 7.54
C ASP A 322 33.60 -12.35 8.14
N ASN A 323 34.04 -11.10 8.24
CA ASN A 323 35.32 -10.71 8.85
C ASN A 323 35.26 -10.45 10.38
N ASP A 324 34.14 -10.76 11.04
CA ASP A 324 33.94 -10.56 12.49
C ASP A 324 33.98 -9.08 12.93
N GLU A 325 33.69 -8.16 12.01
CA GLU A 325 33.64 -6.72 12.28
C GLU A 325 32.23 -6.24 12.67
N VAL A 326 31.19 -7.05 12.43
CA VAL A 326 29.80 -6.78 12.83
C VAL A 326 29.35 -7.82 13.85
N GLU A 327 28.83 -7.36 14.99
CA GLU A 327 28.28 -8.27 15.99
C GLU A 327 27.02 -8.97 15.49
N VAL A 328 26.95 -10.28 15.70
CA VAL A 328 25.78 -11.12 15.34
C VAL A 328 24.47 -10.60 15.96
N ALA A 329 24.55 -10.05 17.18
CA ALA A 329 23.38 -9.49 17.86
C ALA A 329 22.76 -8.31 17.10
N GLU A 330 23.57 -7.47 16.46
CA GLU A 330 23.10 -6.33 15.64
C GLU A 330 22.40 -6.79 14.37
N VAL A 331 22.92 -7.83 13.72
CA VAL A 331 22.27 -8.43 12.52
C VAL A 331 20.94 -9.08 12.90
N ALA A 332 20.90 -9.80 14.03
CA ALA A 332 19.68 -10.38 14.56
C ALA A 332 18.63 -9.29 14.91
N ALA A 333 19.06 -8.17 15.50
CA ALA A 333 18.22 -7.01 15.77
C ALA A 333 17.67 -6.38 14.48
N LEU A 334 18.49 -6.25 13.44
CA LEU A 334 18.06 -5.75 12.13
C LEU A 334 16.95 -6.63 11.54
N LEU A 335 17.10 -7.95 11.58
CA LEU A 335 16.08 -8.90 11.13
C LEU A 335 14.78 -8.73 11.93
N ARG A 336 14.87 -8.63 13.27
CA ARG A 336 13.71 -8.39 14.14
C ARG A 336 12.92 -7.14 13.75
N VAL A 337 13.63 -6.08 13.38
CA VAL A 337 13.03 -4.80 13.04
C VAL A 337 12.44 -4.79 11.63
N ILE A 338 13.11 -5.39 10.64
CA ILE A 338 12.67 -5.42 9.24
C ILE A 338 11.50 -6.39 9.01
N PHE A 339 11.54 -7.57 9.65
CA PHE A 339 10.52 -8.60 9.48
C PHE A 339 9.42 -8.54 10.56
N GLY A 340 9.56 -7.72 11.59
CA GLY A 340 8.59 -7.54 12.68
C GLY A 340 7.32 -6.75 12.32
N ASP A 341 6.27 -6.96 13.10
CA ASP A 341 4.87 -6.57 12.81
C ASP A 341 4.49 -5.10 13.06
N GLY A 342 5.41 -4.13 12.92
CA GLY A 342 5.03 -2.71 12.90
C GLY A 342 5.95 -1.71 13.60
N ILE A 343 7.25 -1.98 13.67
CA ILE A 343 8.18 -1.06 14.32
C ILE A 343 8.99 -0.24 13.29
N ALA A 344 9.38 -0.80 12.15
CA ALA A 344 10.05 -0.05 11.09
C ALA A 344 9.06 0.49 10.06
N ARG A 345 8.86 1.81 10.03
CA ARG A 345 8.22 2.46 8.89
C ARG A 345 9.19 2.43 7.71
N THR A 346 8.81 1.78 6.61
CA THR A 346 9.59 1.83 5.37
C THR A 346 9.40 3.16 4.65
N GLY A 347 10.45 3.65 3.99
CA GLY A 347 10.37 4.79 3.09
C GLY A 347 9.96 4.44 1.66
N SER A 348 9.65 3.15 1.40
CA SER A 348 9.43 2.57 0.08
C SER A 348 7.99 2.03 -0.07
N SER A 349 7.62 1.67 -1.30
CA SER A 349 6.39 0.93 -1.58
C SER A 349 6.46 -0.52 -1.10
N GLU A 350 5.33 -1.17 -0.81
CA GLU A 350 5.31 -2.57 -0.34
C GLU A 350 6.02 -3.53 -1.31
N GLU A 351 5.87 -3.32 -2.62
CA GLU A 351 6.57 -4.12 -3.64
C GLU A 351 8.09 -3.96 -3.57
N SER A 352 8.58 -2.74 -3.33
CA SER A 352 10.00 -2.44 -3.18
C SER A 352 10.56 -2.95 -1.85
N SER A 353 9.81 -2.78 -0.76
CA SER A 353 10.15 -3.32 0.55
C SER A 353 10.27 -4.85 0.51
N GLU A 354 9.40 -5.53 -0.23
CA GLU A 354 9.49 -6.98 -0.43
C GLU A 354 10.75 -7.38 -1.19
N ARG A 355 11.11 -6.65 -2.27
CA ARG A 355 12.38 -6.89 -2.98
C ARG A 355 13.59 -6.68 -2.07
N MET A 356 13.59 -5.62 -1.26
CA MET A 356 14.66 -5.36 -0.29
C MET A 356 14.76 -6.46 0.79
N ARG A 357 13.62 -6.98 1.29
CA ARG A 357 13.62 -8.15 2.20
C ARG A 357 14.27 -9.37 1.56
N GLN A 358 13.93 -9.65 0.30
CA GLN A 358 14.50 -10.76 -0.46
C GLN A 358 16.00 -10.58 -0.69
N THR A 359 16.45 -9.36 -1.01
CA THR A 359 17.87 -9.02 -1.10
C THR A 359 18.59 -9.29 0.23
N LEU A 360 18.03 -8.84 1.36
CA LEU A 360 18.63 -9.09 2.67
C LEU A 360 18.73 -10.59 2.97
N ILE A 361 17.69 -11.36 2.65
CA ILE A 361 17.67 -12.82 2.79
C ILE A 361 18.77 -13.46 1.94
N GLN A 362 18.84 -13.12 0.65
CA GLN A 362 19.81 -13.69 -0.27
C GLN A 362 21.24 -13.39 0.19
N THR A 363 21.53 -12.14 0.50
CA THR A 363 22.87 -11.72 0.92
C THR A 363 23.25 -12.37 2.26
N LEU A 364 22.38 -12.36 3.27
CA LEU A 364 22.70 -13.00 4.56
C LEU A 364 22.82 -14.53 4.47
N SER A 365 22.16 -15.17 3.49
CA SER A 365 22.26 -16.63 3.29
C SER A 365 23.68 -17.09 2.92
N GLU A 366 24.49 -16.19 2.37
CA GLU A 366 25.86 -16.45 1.92
C GLU A 366 26.90 -16.23 3.05
N ILE A 367 26.47 -15.77 4.23
CA ILE A 367 27.37 -15.61 5.39
C ILE A 367 27.83 -16.96 5.93
N GLY A 368 29.00 -16.99 6.58
CA GLY A 368 29.54 -18.21 7.19
C GLY A 368 28.53 -18.95 8.08
N ARG A 369 28.36 -20.26 7.86
CA ARG A 369 27.32 -21.11 8.48
C ARG A 369 27.16 -20.93 9.99
N THR A 370 28.26 -20.96 10.75
CA THR A 370 28.20 -20.83 12.22
C THR A 370 27.62 -19.48 12.64
N LYS A 371 27.95 -18.41 11.92
CA LYS A 371 27.41 -17.06 12.16
C LYS A 371 25.93 -17.00 11.78
N LEU A 372 25.54 -17.59 10.65
CA LEU A 372 24.14 -17.66 10.24
C LEU A 372 23.27 -18.33 11.31
N ILE A 373 23.72 -19.45 11.87
CA ILE A 373 23.02 -20.15 12.97
C ILE A 373 22.85 -19.21 14.16
N SER A 374 23.92 -18.53 14.60
CA SER A 374 23.84 -17.59 15.73
C SER A 374 22.94 -16.38 15.44
N ILE A 375 22.90 -15.88 14.20
CA ILE A 375 21.98 -14.81 13.77
C ILE A 375 20.53 -15.28 13.88
N LEU A 376 20.22 -16.47 13.35
CA LEU A 376 18.87 -17.07 13.39
C LEU A 376 18.42 -17.30 14.84
N GLU A 377 19.29 -17.88 15.67
CA GLU A 377 19.00 -18.13 17.09
C GLU A 377 18.78 -16.81 17.84
N GLY A 378 19.64 -15.81 17.62
CA GLY A 378 19.50 -14.48 18.20
C GLY A 378 18.19 -13.81 17.77
N ALA A 379 17.82 -13.88 16.49
CA ALA A 379 16.60 -13.28 15.97
C ALA A 379 15.34 -13.95 16.51
N ALA A 380 15.36 -15.27 16.72
CA ALA A 380 14.22 -16.04 17.23
C ALA A 380 13.94 -15.85 18.73
N GLN A 381 14.88 -15.32 19.52
CA GLN A 381 14.74 -15.16 20.99
C GLN A 381 13.55 -14.29 21.41
N SER A 382 13.17 -13.29 20.60
CA SER A 382 12.02 -12.41 20.87
C SER A 382 10.66 -13.06 20.62
N GLY A 383 10.65 -14.31 20.13
CA GLY A 383 9.46 -14.99 19.62
C GLY A 383 9.32 -14.82 18.11
N LEU A 384 8.96 -15.91 17.44
CA LEU A 384 8.75 -15.95 15.98
C LEU A 384 7.34 -15.53 15.57
N GLY A 385 6.39 -15.65 16.49
CA GLY A 385 4.99 -15.52 16.14
C GLY A 385 4.41 -16.77 15.46
N GLY A 386 3.60 -16.59 14.42
CA GLY A 386 2.99 -17.63 13.60
C GLY A 386 3.19 -17.39 12.10
N PRO A 387 2.67 -18.30 11.23
CA PRO A 387 2.80 -18.24 9.77
C PRO A 387 2.31 -16.98 9.05
N ALA A 388 1.55 -16.13 9.74
CA ALA A 388 1.01 -14.89 9.21
C ALA A 388 1.85 -13.65 9.60
N GLU A 389 2.88 -13.85 10.42
CA GLU A 389 3.76 -12.80 10.93
C GLU A 389 5.08 -12.81 10.16
N GLY A 390 5.57 -11.63 9.79
CA GLY A 390 6.72 -11.49 8.89
C GLY A 390 8.01 -12.11 9.45
N MET A 391 8.17 -12.14 10.77
CA MET A 391 9.31 -12.74 11.46
C MET A 391 9.43 -14.24 11.18
N PHE A 392 8.31 -14.95 11.29
CA PHE A 392 8.29 -16.39 11.08
C PHE A 392 8.68 -16.74 9.63
N THR A 393 8.07 -16.05 8.66
CA THR A 393 8.31 -16.31 7.24
C THR A 393 9.68 -15.80 6.78
N GLY A 394 10.11 -14.63 7.25
CA GLY A 394 11.41 -14.04 6.91
C GLY A 394 12.59 -14.90 7.37
N LEU A 395 12.55 -15.41 8.60
CA LEU A 395 13.60 -16.31 9.08
C LEU A 395 13.56 -17.68 8.40
N LEU A 396 12.37 -18.21 8.08
CA LEU A 396 12.26 -19.43 7.26
C LEU A 396 12.79 -19.22 5.84
N SER A 397 12.59 -18.06 5.23
CA SER A 397 13.19 -17.73 3.93
C SER A 397 14.71 -17.69 3.99
N LEU A 398 15.27 -17.20 5.09
CA LEU A 398 16.72 -17.21 5.30
C LEU A 398 17.28 -18.63 5.47
N VAL A 399 16.54 -19.50 6.16
CA VAL A 399 16.86 -20.94 6.24
C VAL A 399 16.74 -21.62 4.87
N ASP A 400 15.72 -21.29 4.09
CA ASP A 400 15.53 -21.85 2.75
C ASP A 400 16.64 -21.40 1.78
N ALA A 401 16.98 -20.11 1.81
CA ALA A 401 18.04 -19.54 0.99
C ALA A 401 19.43 -20.10 1.31
N SER A 402 19.69 -20.49 2.57
CA SER A 402 20.96 -21.13 2.94
C SER A 402 21.10 -22.55 2.37
N GLY A 403 19.99 -23.18 1.97
CA GLY A 403 19.94 -24.51 1.38
C GLY A 403 20.26 -25.67 2.34
N ASP A 404 20.57 -25.40 3.61
CA ASP A 404 20.91 -26.44 4.58
C ASP A 404 20.46 -26.09 6.01
N VAL A 405 19.63 -26.96 6.57
CA VAL A 405 19.08 -26.83 7.93
C VAL A 405 20.04 -27.30 9.03
N ASN A 406 21.13 -28.03 8.70
CA ASN A 406 21.88 -28.75 9.74
C ASN A 406 22.47 -27.82 10.81
N GLY A 407 22.22 -28.13 12.08
CA GLY A 407 22.70 -27.35 13.22
C GLY A 407 21.81 -26.16 13.59
N ILE A 408 20.78 -25.86 12.79
CA ILE A 408 19.77 -24.84 13.13
C ILE A 408 18.76 -25.46 14.10
N SER A 409 18.49 -24.79 15.22
CA SER A 409 17.47 -25.23 16.17
C SER A 409 16.07 -25.12 15.55
N GLY A 410 15.45 -26.25 15.23
CA GLY A 410 14.10 -26.29 14.67
C GLY A 410 12.97 -26.17 15.70
N ALA A 411 13.26 -26.36 16.99
CA ALA A 411 12.26 -26.34 18.06
C ALA A 411 11.44 -25.04 18.12
N PRO A 412 12.03 -23.82 18.04
CA PRO A 412 11.26 -22.57 18.05
C PRO A 412 10.27 -22.48 16.89
N PHE A 413 10.67 -22.87 15.67
CA PHE A 413 9.83 -22.83 14.48
C PHE A 413 8.66 -23.80 14.56
N VAL A 414 8.92 -25.05 14.97
CA VAL A 414 7.87 -26.07 15.09
C VAL A 414 6.88 -25.73 16.20
N THR A 415 7.36 -25.24 17.34
CA THR A 415 6.49 -24.80 18.45
C THR A 415 5.68 -23.57 18.07
N ALA A 416 6.29 -22.57 17.43
CA ALA A 416 5.60 -21.39 16.92
C ALA A 416 4.48 -21.75 15.92
N TYR A 417 4.81 -22.60 14.95
CA TYR A 417 3.85 -23.13 13.98
C TYR A 417 2.72 -23.90 14.66
N GLY A 418 3.04 -24.83 15.54
CA GLY A 418 2.07 -25.63 16.28
C GLY A 418 1.12 -24.75 17.10
N ASN A 419 1.64 -23.79 17.87
CA ASN A 419 0.84 -22.88 18.67
C ASN A 419 -0.09 -22.00 17.80
N ALA A 420 0.41 -21.48 16.68
CA ALA A 420 -0.42 -20.72 15.75
C ALA A 420 -1.56 -21.58 15.19
N VAL A 421 -1.26 -22.81 14.75
CA VAL A 421 -2.24 -23.74 14.21
C VAL A 421 -3.26 -24.17 15.27
N VAL A 422 -2.86 -24.44 16.51
CA VAL A 422 -3.77 -24.80 17.62
C VAL A 422 -4.70 -23.64 17.97
N THR A 423 -4.18 -22.43 18.12
CA THR A 423 -4.96 -21.26 18.52
C THR A 423 -5.94 -20.83 17.43
N GLY A 424 -5.56 -21.01 16.16
CA GLY A 424 -6.44 -20.91 15.00
C GLY A 424 -7.28 -19.62 14.94
N HIS A 425 -6.74 -18.51 15.45
CA HIS A 425 -7.43 -17.22 15.40
C HIS A 425 -7.62 -16.76 13.95
N PHE A 426 -8.53 -15.83 13.72
CA PHE A 426 -8.94 -15.38 12.39
C PHE A 426 -7.83 -14.78 11.51
N ARG A 427 -6.63 -14.56 12.07
CA ARG A 427 -5.42 -14.07 11.38
C ARG A 427 -4.58 -15.17 10.74
N ILE A 428 -4.79 -16.46 11.07
CA ILE A 428 -3.95 -17.53 10.52
C ILE A 428 -4.16 -17.71 9.00
N SER A 429 -3.07 -17.67 8.25
CA SER A 429 -3.02 -17.84 6.79
C SER A 429 -1.69 -18.49 6.41
N ALA A 430 -1.70 -19.30 5.35
CA ALA A 430 -0.47 -19.85 4.76
C ALA A 430 0.01 -19.00 3.57
N ARG A 431 -0.64 -17.87 3.24
CA ARG A 431 -0.34 -17.09 2.03
C ARG A 431 1.14 -16.69 1.94
N GLN A 432 1.73 -16.29 3.06
CA GLN A 432 3.12 -15.84 3.13
C GLN A 432 4.13 -17.00 3.19
N MET A 433 3.66 -18.26 3.30
CA MET A 433 4.51 -19.46 3.34
C MET A 433 4.60 -20.12 1.95
N ASP A 434 5.67 -19.90 1.21
CA ASP A 434 5.91 -20.59 -0.07
C ASP A 434 6.34 -22.06 0.10
N LYS A 435 6.66 -22.70 -1.02
CA LYS A 435 7.12 -24.10 -1.08
C LYS A 435 8.45 -24.34 -0.37
N GLY A 436 9.39 -23.41 -0.50
CA GLY A 436 10.73 -23.49 0.09
C GLY A 436 10.68 -23.36 1.61
N GLN A 437 9.99 -22.34 2.10
CA GLN A 437 9.76 -22.14 3.54
C GLN A 437 9.02 -23.33 4.17
N SER A 438 8.02 -23.90 3.47
CA SER A 438 7.29 -25.08 3.95
C SER A 438 8.20 -26.30 4.06
N LEU A 439 9.05 -26.55 3.06
CA LEU A 439 10.03 -27.65 3.08
C LEU A 439 11.10 -27.43 4.17
N SER A 440 11.57 -26.21 4.34
CA SER A 440 12.53 -25.85 5.40
C SER A 440 11.97 -26.10 6.79
N LEU A 441 10.71 -25.74 7.05
CA LEU A 441 10.02 -26.05 8.32
C LEU A 441 9.93 -27.57 8.57
N TYR A 442 9.60 -28.36 7.54
CA TYR A 442 9.56 -29.82 7.63
C TYR A 442 10.94 -30.41 7.96
N ASN A 443 11.99 -29.94 7.29
CA ASN A 443 13.35 -30.43 7.51
C ASN A 443 13.86 -30.06 8.92
N LEU A 444 13.56 -28.86 9.41
CA LEU A 444 13.83 -28.44 10.79
C LEU A 444 13.11 -29.33 11.82
N ALA A 445 11.85 -29.70 11.55
CA ALA A 445 11.10 -30.60 12.41
C ALA A 445 11.72 -32.00 12.47
N ARG A 446 12.16 -32.54 11.33
CA ARG A 446 12.84 -33.85 11.27
C ARG A 446 14.15 -33.84 12.04
N GLN A 447 14.96 -32.80 11.88
CA GLN A 447 16.24 -32.67 12.57
C GLN A 447 16.07 -32.55 14.09
N SER A 448 15.00 -31.92 14.55
CA SER A 448 14.75 -31.69 15.99
C SER A 448 14.37 -32.96 16.75
N GLY A 449 14.11 -34.08 16.06
CA GLY A 449 13.84 -35.39 16.64
C GLY A 449 12.38 -35.84 16.56
N ALA A 450 12.13 -37.09 16.96
CA ALA A 450 10.84 -37.78 16.76
C ALA A 450 9.63 -37.06 17.38
N GLY A 451 9.81 -36.39 18.53
CA GLY A 451 8.73 -35.64 19.18
C GLY A 451 8.27 -34.41 18.37
N TYR A 452 9.21 -33.66 17.79
CA TYR A 452 8.90 -32.45 17.03
C TYR A 452 8.28 -32.77 15.67
N ILE A 453 8.80 -33.78 14.95
CA ILE A 453 8.19 -34.20 13.69
C ILE A 453 6.79 -34.79 13.89
N SER A 454 6.57 -35.54 14.98
CA SER A 454 5.22 -36.01 15.35
C SER A 454 4.29 -34.84 15.65
N SER A 455 4.76 -33.84 16.39
CA SER A 455 3.98 -32.62 16.68
C SER A 455 3.72 -31.78 15.43
N PHE A 456 4.62 -31.82 14.44
CA PHE A 456 4.44 -31.13 13.17
C PHE A 456 3.41 -31.84 12.28
N PHE A 457 3.36 -33.18 12.29
CA PHE A 457 2.39 -33.96 11.51
C PHE A 457 0.96 -33.93 12.09
N ASP A 458 0.81 -33.81 13.40
CA ASP A 458 -0.49 -33.60 14.05
C ASP A 458 -0.46 -32.37 14.98
N PRO A 459 -0.33 -31.15 14.42
CA PRO A 459 -0.27 -29.92 15.20
C PRO A 459 -1.67 -29.52 15.70
N LEU A 460 -2.73 -30.12 15.16
CA LEU A 460 -4.10 -29.69 15.39
C LEU A 460 -4.66 -30.19 16.74
N ASN A 461 -4.15 -31.32 17.25
CA ASN A 461 -4.68 -32.03 18.42
C ASN A 461 -6.22 -32.06 18.42
N LEU A 462 -6.79 -32.51 17.30
CA LEU A 462 -8.23 -32.39 17.02
C LEU A 462 -9.08 -33.00 18.14
N ALA A 463 -8.63 -34.11 18.74
CA ALA A 463 -9.35 -34.76 19.84
C ALA A 463 -9.61 -33.80 21.02
N SER A 464 -8.62 -33.01 21.41
CA SER A 464 -8.77 -32.01 22.48
C SER A 464 -9.66 -30.83 22.06
N ARG A 465 -9.52 -30.36 20.82
CA ARG A 465 -10.29 -29.22 20.30
C ARG A 465 -11.77 -29.54 20.09
N PHE A 466 -12.10 -30.74 19.62
CA PHE A 466 -13.49 -31.20 19.52
C PHE A 466 -14.11 -31.46 20.89
N ALA A 467 -13.32 -31.82 21.92
CA ALA A 467 -13.84 -31.94 23.28
C ALA A 467 -14.26 -30.58 23.88
N ALA A 468 -13.68 -29.48 23.41
CA ALA A 468 -14.03 -28.11 23.81
C ALA A 468 -15.28 -27.56 23.08
N VAL A 469 -15.75 -28.23 22.03
CA VAL A 469 -17.02 -27.91 21.37
C VAL A 469 -18.13 -28.41 22.31
N SER A 470 -18.72 -27.48 23.06
CA SER A 470 -19.87 -27.68 23.97
C SER A 470 -20.90 -28.69 23.44
N ALA A 471 -21.64 -29.35 24.35
CA ALA A 471 -22.73 -30.26 24.00
C ALA A 471 -23.82 -29.64 23.08
N ASP A 472 -23.87 -28.31 22.96
CA ASP A 472 -24.64 -27.60 21.92
C ASP A 472 -23.73 -27.10 20.76
N PRO A 473 -23.69 -27.81 19.62
CA PRO A 473 -22.94 -27.43 18.43
C PRO A 473 -23.37 -26.11 17.78
N ASN A 474 -24.54 -25.56 18.14
CA ASN A 474 -25.05 -24.31 17.58
C ASN A 474 -24.74 -23.09 18.45
N SER A 475 -24.10 -23.27 19.61
CA SER A 475 -23.65 -22.16 20.44
C SER A 475 -22.60 -21.29 19.73
N ILE A 476 -22.54 -20.00 20.04
CA ILE A 476 -21.60 -19.06 19.42
C ILE A 476 -20.14 -19.52 19.63
N GLU A 477 -19.82 -20.02 20.83
CA GLU A 477 -18.49 -20.53 21.20
C GLU A 477 -18.13 -21.79 20.41
N ALA A 478 -19.08 -22.73 20.23
CA ALA A 478 -18.90 -23.91 19.39
C ALA A 478 -18.66 -23.51 17.93
N LEU A 479 -19.43 -22.56 17.37
CA LEU A 479 -19.26 -22.10 16.00
C LEU A 479 -17.92 -21.38 15.78
N GLN A 480 -17.47 -20.56 16.73
CA GLN A 480 -16.13 -19.93 16.67
C GLN A 480 -15.01 -20.96 16.74
N THR A 481 -15.15 -21.96 17.61
CA THR A 481 -14.17 -23.06 17.73
C THR A 481 -14.12 -23.90 16.45
N LEU A 482 -15.28 -24.20 15.85
CA LEU A 482 -15.37 -24.93 14.59
C LEU A 482 -14.79 -24.12 13.41
N ASP A 483 -15.04 -22.81 13.30
CA ASP A 483 -14.39 -21.96 12.27
C ASP A 483 -12.87 -21.94 12.43
N SER A 484 -12.41 -21.84 13.67
CA SER A 484 -10.98 -21.91 14.01
C SER A 484 -10.37 -23.25 13.58
N ILE A 485 -11.00 -24.39 13.91
CA ILE A 485 -10.54 -25.72 13.48
C ILE A 485 -10.49 -25.82 11.96
N LYS A 486 -11.52 -25.35 11.24
CA LYS A 486 -11.57 -25.37 9.77
C LYS A 486 -10.39 -24.62 9.17
N ARG A 487 -10.08 -23.41 9.66
CA ARG A 487 -8.92 -22.62 9.19
C ARG A 487 -7.59 -23.29 9.48
N SER A 488 -7.42 -23.82 10.69
CA SER A 488 -6.21 -24.55 11.07
C SER A 488 -5.96 -25.76 10.16
N ILE A 489 -7.01 -26.55 9.85
CA ILE A 489 -6.93 -27.66 8.90
C ILE A 489 -6.50 -27.15 7.51
N ARG A 490 -7.13 -26.08 7.00
CA ARG A 490 -6.78 -25.52 5.68
C ARG A 490 -5.32 -25.09 5.61
N VAL A 491 -4.84 -24.36 6.60
CA VAL A 491 -3.44 -23.90 6.67
C VAL A 491 -2.49 -25.10 6.69
N HIS A 492 -2.78 -26.08 7.53
CA HIS A 492 -1.94 -27.28 7.64
C HIS A 492 -1.92 -28.11 6.35
N VAL A 493 -3.08 -28.34 5.72
CA VAL A 493 -3.19 -29.01 4.42
C VAL A 493 -2.35 -28.30 3.37
N ARG A 494 -2.39 -26.97 3.30
CA ARG A 494 -1.60 -26.19 2.35
C ARG A 494 -0.09 -26.37 2.55
N VAL A 495 0.38 -26.27 3.80
CA VAL A 495 1.80 -26.46 4.13
C VAL A 495 2.25 -27.87 3.72
N LEU A 496 1.49 -28.90 4.07
CA LEU A 496 1.79 -30.28 3.69
C LEU A 496 1.79 -30.49 2.17
N CYS A 497 0.79 -29.96 1.45
CA CYS A 497 0.73 -30.01 0.00
C CYS A 497 1.95 -29.34 -0.65
N ARG A 498 2.39 -28.18 -0.12
CA ARG A 498 3.54 -27.43 -0.62
C ARG A 498 4.86 -28.17 -0.40
N ILE A 499 5.00 -28.87 0.72
CA ILE A 499 6.14 -29.77 0.98
C ILE A 499 6.15 -30.90 -0.05
N VAL A 500 5.02 -31.62 -0.21
CA VAL A 500 4.89 -32.72 -1.18
C VAL A 500 5.21 -32.26 -2.60
N ALA A 501 4.72 -31.08 -3.00
CA ALA A 501 4.94 -30.52 -4.33
C ALA A 501 6.37 -29.97 -4.56
N ARG A 502 7.22 -29.91 -3.53
CA ARG A 502 8.59 -29.38 -3.59
C ARG A 502 9.66 -30.47 -3.44
N LEU A 503 9.30 -31.64 -2.91
CA LEU A 503 10.24 -32.75 -2.76
C LEU A 503 10.66 -33.28 -4.14
N ASP A 504 11.95 -33.17 -4.45
CA ASP A 504 12.55 -33.71 -5.68
C ASP A 504 12.86 -35.23 -5.57
N THR A 505 12.66 -35.81 -4.38
CA THR A 505 12.88 -37.24 -4.07
C THR A 505 11.55 -37.94 -3.79
N GLU A 506 11.59 -39.26 -3.58
CA GLU A 506 10.42 -40.03 -3.15
C GLU A 506 9.80 -39.45 -1.88
N VAL A 507 8.48 -39.24 -1.90
CA VAL A 507 7.74 -38.60 -0.81
C VAL A 507 7.58 -39.59 0.36
N PRO A 508 8.01 -39.24 1.58
CA PRO A 508 7.91 -40.13 2.74
C PRO A 508 6.46 -40.52 3.08
N GLN A 509 6.23 -41.79 3.41
CA GLN A 509 4.88 -42.31 3.64
C GLN A 509 4.19 -41.72 4.89
N ASP A 510 4.96 -41.33 5.90
CA ASP A 510 4.48 -40.62 7.09
C ASP A 510 3.96 -39.21 6.75
N LEU A 511 4.64 -38.48 5.85
CA LEU A 511 4.18 -37.20 5.33
C LEU A 511 2.87 -37.36 4.52
N VAL A 512 2.78 -38.39 3.67
CA VAL A 512 1.54 -38.72 2.94
C VAL A 512 0.41 -39.06 3.92
N ALA A 513 0.69 -39.86 4.95
CA ALA A 513 -0.28 -40.20 5.98
C ALA A 513 -0.78 -38.96 6.76
N ALA A 514 0.12 -38.03 7.09
CA ALA A 514 -0.25 -36.76 7.72
C ALA A 514 -1.16 -35.91 6.82
N LEU A 515 -0.83 -35.78 5.52
CA LEU A 515 -1.66 -35.04 4.56
C LEU A 515 -3.04 -35.70 4.38
N VAL A 516 -3.07 -37.02 4.22
CA VAL A 516 -4.32 -37.80 4.16
C VAL A 516 -5.16 -37.59 5.42
N SER A 517 -4.55 -37.61 6.61
CA SER A 517 -5.25 -37.38 7.87
C SER A 517 -5.84 -35.96 7.96
N ALA A 518 -5.06 -34.95 7.58
CA ALA A 518 -5.49 -33.55 7.59
C ALA A 518 -6.65 -33.32 6.59
N VAL A 519 -6.55 -33.83 5.36
CA VAL A 519 -7.63 -33.75 4.36
C VAL A 519 -8.88 -34.50 4.83
N ARG A 520 -8.72 -35.70 5.40
CA ARG A 520 -9.84 -36.49 5.95
C ARG A 520 -10.58 -35.76 7.07
N SER A 521 -9.85 -35.02 7.91
CA SER A 521 -10.43 -34.24 9.00
C SER A 521 -11.24 -33.04 8.50
N GLY A 522 -10.91 -32.54 7.30
CA GLY A 522 -11.57 -31.41 6.66
C GLY A 522 -12.69 -31.74 5.68
N SER A 523 -12.94 -33.02 5.39
CA SER A 523 -13.70 -33.44 4.20
C SER A 523 -15.23 -33.46 4.35
N SER A 524 -15.77 -33.52 5.57
CA SER A 524 -17.22 -33.56 5.81
C SER A 524 -17.58 -32.93 7.16
N ASN A 525 -18.86 -32.60 7.38
CA ASN A 525 -19.35 -32.03 8.64
C ASN A 525 -19.85 -33.10 9.63
N ARG A 526 -19.01 -34.09 9.95
CA ARG A 526 -19.35 -35.20 10.84
C ARG A 526 -18.62 -35.08 12.17
N LEU A 527 -19.23 -34.37 13.12
CA LEU A 527 -18.65 -34.12 14.44
C LEU A 527 -18.40 -35.41 15.24
N ASP A 528 -19.25 -36.43 15.07
CA ASP A 528 -19.08 -37.77 15.64
C ASP A 528 -17.80 -38.46 15.17
N ARG A 529 -17.35 -38.14 13.96
CA ARG A 529 -16.11 -38.64 13.35
C ARG A 529 -14.95 -37.64 13.47
N LYS A 530 -15.12 -36.56 14.23
CA LYS A 530 -14.13 -35.45 14.36
C LYS A 530 -13.78 -34.82 13.00
N GLN A 531 -14.78 -34.68 12.13
CA GLN A 531 -14.63 -34.05 10.81
C GLN A 531 -15.40 -32.73 10.76
N VAL A 532 -14.83 -31.74 10.08
CA VAL A 532 -15.47 -30.44 9.79
C VAL A 532 -15.32 -30.08 8.32
N ASP A 533 -16.26 -29.33 7.76
CA ASP A 533 -16.18 -28.81 6.39
C ASP A 533 -15.10 -27.71 6.25
N ALA A 534 -13.83 -28.09 6.24
CA ALA A 534 -12.70 -27.17 6.05
C ALA A 534 -12.53 -26.76 4.58
N PHE A 535 -13.10 -27.52 3.65
CA PHE A 535 -13.06 -27.24 2.22
C PHE A 535 -14.27 -26.46 1.70
N ALA A 536 -15.13 -25.92 2.58
CA ALA A 536 -16.33 -25.18 2.19
C ALA A 536 -16.02 -23.94 1.31
N ALA A 537 -16.93 -23.65 0.37
CA ALA A 537 -16.77 -22.56 -0.61
C ALA A 537 -16.54 -21.17 0.02
N GLY A 538 -17.04 -20.95 1.24
CA GLY A 538 -16.90 -19.67 1.94
C GLY A 538 -15.48 -19.22 2.23
N PHE A 539 -14.52 -20.15 2.32
CA PHE A 539 -13.12 -19.80 2.50
C PHE A 539 -12.42 -19.30 1.24
N ASP A 540 -12.97 -19.64 0.07
CA ASP A 540 -12.44 -19.25 -1.24
C ASP A 540 -13.31 -18.17 -1.93
N SER A 541 -14.43 -17.77 -1.30
CA SER A 541 -15.34 -16.70 -1.78
C SER A 541 -14.71 -15.30 -1.76
N GLU A 542 -15.01 -14.48 -2.78
CA GLU A 542 -14.52 -13.09 -2.86
C GLU A 542 -15.13 -12.22 -1.76
N ARG A 543 -14.32 -11.77 -0.79
CA ARG A 543 -14.72 -10.74 0.19
C ARG A 543 -13.95 -9.44 -0.03
N PRO A 544 -14.60 -8.27 -0.06
CA PRO A 544 -13.93 -6.97 -0.19
C PRO A 544 -12.87 -6.76 0.90
N GLY A 545 -11.69 -6.28 0.52
CA GLY A 545 -10.63 -5.89 1.46
C GLY A 545 -9.84 -7.04 2.12
N LYS A 546 -10.01 -8.29 1.68
CA LYS A 546 -9.17 -9.41 2.14
C LYS A 546 -8.12 -9.78 1.10
N ASP A 547 -6.89 -9.81 1.57
CA ASP A 547 -5.73 -10.34 0.87
C ASP A 547 -5.91 -11.85 0.59
N ARG A 548 -5.90 -12.26 -0.70
CA ARG A 548 -6.20 -13.65 -1.13
C ARG A 548 -4.98 -14.56 -1.04
N ASP A 549 -5.14 -15.73 -0.43
CA ASP A 549 -4.26 -16.89 -0.69
C ASP A 549 -4.69 -17.55 -2.02
N ARG A 550 -3.80 -18.30 -2.68
CA ARG A 550 -4.18 -19.11 -3.86
C ARG A 550 -5.23 -20.13 -3.47
N PRO A 551 -6.10 -20.64 -4.37
CA PRO A 551 -7.12 -21.60 -3.96
C PRO A 551 -6.52 -22.91 -3.44
N ILE A 552 -7.12 -23.51 -2.41
CA ILE A 552 -6.59 -24.76 -1.80
C ILE A 552 -6.57 -25.93 -2.80
N SER A 553 -7.48 -25.92 -3.77
CA SER A 553 -7.50 -26.90 -4.87
C SER A 553 -6.25 -26.85 -5.74
N ALA A 554 -5.57 -25.71 -5.84
CA ALA A 554 -4.28 -25.63 -6.53
C ALA A 554 -3.19 -26.38 -5.76
N ASP A 555 -3.11 -26.20 -4.43
CA ASP A 555 -2.16 -26.91 -3.57
C ASP A 555 -2.41 -28.43 -3.60
N LEU A 556 -3.67 -28.86 -3.55
CA LEU A 556 -4.06 -30.27 -3.68
C LEU A 556 -3.71 -30.87 -5.05
N GLY A 557 -3.96 -30.14 -6.14
CA GLY A 557 -3.67 -30.61 -7.50
C GLY A 557 -2.18 -30.79 -7.77
N GLU A 558 -1.35 -29.85 -7.28
CA GLU A 558 0.11 -29.98 -7.37
C GLU A 558 0.62 -31.16 -6.54
N ALA A 559 0.11 -31.36 -5.33
CA ALA A 559 0.47 -32.52 -4.51
C ALA A 559 0.09 -33.85 -5.18
N LEU A 560 -1.11 -33.97 -5.75
CA LEU A 560 -1.53 -35.16 -6.51
C LEU A 560 -0.61 -35.46 -7.70
N THR A 561 -0.10 -34.42 -8.34
CA THR A 561 0.79 -34.55 -9.50
C THR A 561 2.20 -35.01 -9.10
N ALA A 562 2.67 -34.63 -7.90
CA ALA A 562 3.99 -34.99 -7.40
C ALA A 562 4.09 -36.41 -6.81
N LEU A 563 2.98 -37.01 -6.36
CA LEU A 563 2.97 -38.32 -5.69
C LEU A 563 3.12 -39.50 -6.68
N SER A 564 3.65 -40.63 -6.17
CA SER A 564 3.65 -41.93 -6.86
C SER A 564 2.23 -42.46 -7.06
N ASP A 565 2.02 -43.45 -7.95
CA ASP A 565 0.67 -43.93 -8.28
C ASP A 565 -0.11 -44.45 -7.05
N GLU A 566 0.55 -45.22 -6.17
CA GLU A 566 -0.07 -45.75 -4.94
C GLU A 566 -0.43 -44.62 -3.96
N GLN A 567 0.51 -43.71 -3.69
CA GLN A 567 0.30 -42.59 -2.78
C GLN A 567 -0.76 -41.61 -3.32
N ARG A 568 -0.74 -41.37 -4.64
CA ARG A 568 -1.74 -40.57 -5.35
C ARG A 568 -3.13 -41.17 -5.19
N GLN A 569 -3.27 -42.50 -5.30
CA GLN A 569 -4.55 -43.17 -5.07
C GLN A 569 -5.04 -43.02 -3.61
N GLN A 570 -4.14 -43.10 -2.63
CA GLN A 570 -4.48 -42.89 -1.21
C GLN A 570 -5.00 -41.47 -0.95
N LEU A 571 -4.31 -40.44 -1.46
CA LEU A 571 -4.73 -39.05 -1.32
C LEU A 571 -6.02 -38.78 -2.10
N LEU A 572 -6.12 -39.25 -3.34
CA LEU A 572 -7.30 -39.07 -4.19
C LEU A 572 -8.55 -39.68 -3.53
N THR A 573 -8.46 -40.90 -2.99
CA THR A 573 -9.57 -41.55 -2.27
C THR A 573 -10.09 -40.68 -1.13
N THR A 574 -9.19 -39.98 -0.45
CA THR A 574 -9.54 -39.08 0.65
C THR A 574 -10.10 -37.75 0.15
N ILE A 575 -9.56 -37.19 -0.94
CA ILE A 575 -10.10 -35.99 -1.60
C ILE A 575 -11.52 -36.24 -2.10
N LEU A 576 -11.82 -37.42 -2.64
CA LEU A 576 -13.17 -37.79 -3.07
C LEU A 576 -14.16 -37.86 -1.90
N MET A 577 -13.71 -37.86 -0.64
CA MET A 577 -14.61 -37.73 0.52
C MET A 577 -15.09 -36.30 0.73
N ILE A 578 -14.48 -35.28 0.10
CA ILE A 578 -14.88 -33.87 0.23
C ILE A 578 -16.34 -33.70 -0.19
N GLU A 579 -17.14 -33.10 0.69
CA GLU A 579 -18.57 -32.82 0.48
C GLU A 579 -18.83 -31.42 -0.11
N GLU A 580 -17.79 -30.65 -0.46
CA GLU A 580 -17.91 -29.34 -1.11
C GLU A 580 -17.69 -29.43 -2.65
N PRO A 581 -18.76 -29.28 -3.47
CA PRO A 581 -18.64 -29.37 -4.92
C PRO A 581 -17.80 -28.25 -5.54
N ALA A 582 -17.80 -27.03 -4.98
CA ALA A 582 -17.00 -25.91 -5.50
C ALA A 582 -15.50 -26.25 -5.53
N THR A 583 -14.99 -26.82 -4.43
CA THR A 583 -13.58 -27.18 -4.27
C THR A 583 -13.16 -28.27 -5.24
N LEU A 584 -14.00 -29.31 -5.40
CA LEU A 584 -13.75 -30.38 -6.37
C LEU A 584 -13.84 -29.88 -7.82
N ALA A 585 -14.80 -29.01 -8.13
CA ALA A 585 -14.92 -28.40 -9.45
C ALA A 585 -13.69 -27.54 -9.79
N GLN A 586 -13.18 -26.79 -8.82
CA GLN A 586 -11.95 -26.01 -8.97
C GLN A 586 -10.71 -26.91 -9.13
N LEU A 587 -10.65 -28.05 -8.43
CA LEU A 587 -9.55 -29.03 -8.51
C LEU A 587 -9.39 -29.61 -9.92
N LEU A 588 -10.48 -29.75 -10.69
CA LEU A 588 -10.41 -30.24 -12.08
C LEU A 588 -9.47 -29.41 -12.96
N SER A 589 -9.27 -28.12 -12.64
CA SER A 589 -8.36 -27.23 -13.37
C SER A 589 -6.88 -27.45 -13.04
N TYR A 590 -6.55 -28.26 -12.02
CA TYR A 590 -5.20 -28.45 -11.49
C TYR A 590 -4.73 -29.90 -11.52
N VAL A 591 -5.49 -30.82 -12.13
CA VAL A 591 -5.16 -32.25 -12.18
C VAL A 591 -5.17 -32.80 -13.62
N PRO A 592 -4.34 -33.82 -13.93
CA PRO A 592 -4.33 -34.48 -15.23
C PRO A 592 -5.68 -35.10 -15.61
N SER A 593 -5.94 -35.22 -16.92
CA SER A 593 -7.20 -35.73 -17.49
C SER A 593 -7.62 -37.10 -16.93
N VAL A 594 -6.66 -37.98 -16.65
CA VAL A 594 -6.89 -39.32 -16.07
C VAL A 594 -7.62 -39.25 -14.72
N LEU A 595 -7.32 -38.25 -13.89
CA LEU A 595 -7.92 -38.08 -12.56
C LEU A 595 -9.26 -37.32 -12.63
N GLN A 596 -9.47 -36.52 -13.69
CA GLN A 596 -10.66 -35.69 -13.82
C GLN A 596 -11.95 -36.50 -13.88
N THR A 597 -11.94 -37.70 -14.49
CA THR A 597 -13.13 -38.56 -14.61
C THR A 597 -13.70 -38.93 -13.24
N LEU A 598 -12.85 -39.42 -12.32
CA LEU A 598 -13.27 -39.82 -10.98
C LEU A 598 -13.81 -38.64 -10.16
N ILE A 599 -13.17 -37.46 -10.30
CA ILE A 599 -13.60 -36.25 -9.61
C ILE A 599 -14.95 -35.76 -10.17
N ARG A 600 -15.15 -35.78 -11.51
CA ARG A 600 -16.43 -35.44 -12.14
C ARG A 600 -17.55 -36.36 -11.67
N ASP A 601 -17.29 -37.66 -11.62
CA ASP A 601 -18.29 -38.63 -11.15
C ASP A 601 -18.67 -38.42 -9.68
N ARG A 602 -17.70 -38.01 -8.85
CA ARG A 602 -17.99 -37.62 -7.47
C ARG A 602 -18.85 -36.36 -7.39
N ILE A 603 -18.54 -35.31 -8.17
CA ILE A 603 -19.32 -34.07 -8.20
C ILE A 603 -20.78 -34.34 -8.55
N LYS A 604 -21.07 -35.28 -9.47
CA LYS A 604 -22.45 -35.63 -9.86
C LYS A 604 -23.33 -36.12 -8.69
N VAL A 605 -22.73 -36.61 -7.61
CA VAL A 605 -23.47 -37.10 -6.43
C VAL A 605 -23.66 -36.00 -5.37
N LEU A 606 -22.92 -34.89 -5.45
CA LEU A 606 -22.99 -33.76 -4.52
C LEU A 606 -24.11 -32.80 -4.89
N THR A 607 -25.35 -33.24 -4.75
CA THR A 607 -26.53 -32.36 -4.91
C THR A 607 -26.70 -31.43 -3.70
N PRO A 608 -27.57 -30.39 -3.75
CA PRO A 608 -27.72 -29.43 -2.66
C PRO A 608 -28.04 -30.04 -1.28
N GLY A 609 -28.70 -31.21 -1.24
CA GLY A 609 -29.02 -31.92 0.02
C GLY A 609 -27.86 -32.75 0.60
N TYR A 610 -26.81 -33.01 -0.18
CA TYR A 610 -25.66 -33.85 0.20
C TYR A 610 -24.33 -33.08 0.29
N SER A 611 -24.39 -31.76 0.14
CA SER A 611 -23.22 -30.88 0.15
C SER A 611 -23.05 -30.15 1.48
N SER A 612 -21.87 -29.58 1.71
CA SER A 612 -21.54 -28.82 2.93
C SER A 612 -22.61 -27.78 3.29
N ARG A 613 -22.84 -27.56 4.60
CA ARG A 613 -23.89 -26.65 5.08
C ARG A 613 -23.61 -25.20 4.63
N LEU A 614 -24.65 -24.54 4.11
CA LEU A 614 -24.62 -23.13 3.71
C LEU A 614 -24.63 -22.18 4.92
N LEU A 615 -23.76 -21.17 4.90
CA LEU A 615 -23.74 -20.07 5.87
C LEU A 615 -24.12 -18.73 5.23
N MET A 616 -23.77 -18.51 3.96
CA MET A 616 -24.00 -17.24 3.27
C MET A 616 -24.42 -17.45 1.81
N LEU A 617 -25.22 -16.52 1.28
CA LEU A 617 -25.62 -16.48 -0.13
C LEU A 617 -24.41 -16.52 -1.08
N THR A 618 -23.33 -15.82 -0.75
CA THR A 618 -22.12 -15.76 -1.55
C THR A 618 -21.46 -17.11 -1.73
N GLU A 619 -21.60 -18.03 -0.77
CA GLU A 619 -21.04 -19.39 -0.86
C GLU A 619 -21.76 -20.21 -1.93
N GLU A 620 -23.09 -20.10 -2.00
CA GLU A 620 -23.89 -20.77 -3.03
C GLU A 620 -23.59 -20.20 -4.42
N GLN A 621 -23.44 -18.89 -4.53
CA GLN A 621 -23.05 -18.25 -5.78
C GLN A 621 -21.64 -18.70 -6.23
N THR A 622 -20.69 -18.84 -5.30
CA THR A 622 -19.35 -19.40 -5.57
C THR A 622 -19.42 -20.86 -6.03
N ARG A 623 -20.33 -21.69 -5.50
CA ARG A 623 -20.56 -23.06 -6.00
C ARG A 623 -21.02 -23.07 -7.44
N ILE A 624 -22.06 -22.30 -7.75
CA ILE A 624 -22.61 -22.21 -9.10
C ILE A 624 -21.51 -21.75 -10.07
N GLU A 625 -20.75 -20.73 -9.70
CA GLU A 625 -19.65 -20.21 -10.51
C GLU A 625 -18.58 -21.27 -10.79
N HIS A 626 -18.07 -21.97 -9.77
CA HIS A 626 -17.03 -22.99 -9.97
C HIS A 626 -17.54 -24.22 -10.73
N LEU A 627 -18.80 -24.63 -10.54
CA LEU A 627 -19.41 -25.71 -11.30
C LEU A 627 -19.56 -25.36 -12.79
N LEU A 628 -20.01 -24.13 -13.10
CA LEU A 628 -20.09 -23.62 -14.47
C LEU A 628 -18.69 -23.47 -15.09
N ASN A 629 -17.70 -23.02 -14.31
CA ASN A 629 -16.29 -22.96 -14.76
C ASN A 629 -15.75 -24.35 -15.11
N ALA A 630 -16.14 -25.39 -14.38
CA ALA A 630 -15.74 -26.78 -14.62
C ALA A 630 -16.57 -27.49 -15.72
N GLY A 631 -17.62 -26.85 -16.24
CA GLY A 631 -18.55 -27.43 -17.22
C GLY A 631 -19.44 -28.54 -16.66
N VAL A 632 -19.65 -28.60 -15.34
CA VAL A 632 -20.56 -29.58 -14.70
C VAL A 632 -21.96 -28.99 -14.62
N THR A 633 -22.59 -28.84 -15.79
CA THR A 633 -23.82 -28.07 -15.98
C THR A 633 -25.04 -28.64 -15.25
N ASP A 634 -25.16 -29.96 -15.18
CA ASP A 634 -26.32 -30.62 -14.57
C ASP A 634 -26.41 -30.31 -13.07
N ILE A 635 -25.27 -30.32 -12.39
CA ILE A 635 -25.18 -30.00 -10.96
C ILE A 635 -25.28 -28.50 -10.73
N ALA A 636 -24.65 -27.68 -11.60
CA ALA A 636 -24.80 -26.22 -11.54
C ALA A 636 -26.28 -25.80 -11.63
N ALA A 637 -27.09 -26.47 -12.47
CA ALA A 637 -28.51 -26.22 -12.59
C ALA A 637 -29.25 -26.46 -11.25
N LEU A 638 -28.96 -27.56 -10.56
CA LEU A 638 -29.58 -27.88 -9.27
C LEU A 638 -29.24 -26.85 -8.18
N PHE A 639 -28.00 -26.37 -8.14
CA PHE A 639 -27.59 -25.31 -7.20
C PHE A 639 -28.19 -23.95 -7.55
N LEU A 640 -28.36 -23.65 -8.85
CA LEU A 640 -29.05 -22.43 -9.29
C LEU A 640 -30.53 -22.45 -8.89
N ASP A 641 -31.20 -23.60 -9.01
CA ASP A 641 -32.58 -23.77 -8.54
C ASP A 641 -32.65 -23.64 -7.02
N LYS A 642 -31.68 -24.20 -6.29
CA LYS A 642 -31.62 -24.06 -4.83
C LYS A 642 -31.39 -22.63 -4.36
N GLU A 643 -30.53 -21.87 -5.05
CA GLU A 643 -30.25 -20.48 -4.72
C GLU A 643 -31.52 -19.60 -4.82
N ASN A 644 -32.45 -19.92 -5.73
CA ASN A 644 -33.75 -19.23 -5.83
C ASN A 644 -34.63 -19.41 -4.58
N GLU A 645 -34.48 -20.52 -3.87
CA GLU A 645 -35.25 -20.84 -2.66
C GLU A 645 -34.65 -20.21 -1.39
N LEU A 646 -33.44 -19.62 -1.45
CA LEU A 646 -32.77 -19.09 -0.27
C LEU A 646 -33.40 -17.79 0.23
N GLU A 647 -33.81 -17.79 1.50
CA GLU A 647 -34.26 -16.60 2.22
C GLU A 647 -33.07 -15.74 2.68
N THR A 648 -33.17 -14.42 2.50
CA THR A 648 -32.16 -13.44 2.93
C THR A 648 -32.77 -12.41 3.86
N LEU A 649 -31.95 -11.77 4.71
CA LEU A 649 -32.38 -10.68 5.60
C LEU A 649 -32.65 -9.40 4.79
N GLY A 650 -33.72 -9.40 4.01
CA GLY A 650 -34.09 -8.33 3.07
C GLY A 650 -33.61 -8.57 1.65
N LYS A 651 -33.89 -7.60 0.75
CA LYS A 651 -33.47 -7.64 -0.65
C LYS A 651 -31.96 -7.41 -0.75
N VAL A 652 -31.26 -8.32 -1.42
CA VAL A 652 -29.81 -8.21 -1.71
C VAL A 652 -29.62 -7.53 -3.08
N PRO A 653 -29.01 -6.33 -3.15
CA PRO A 653 -28.75 -5.66 -4.43
C PRO A 653 -27.95 -6.53 -5.40
N GLY A 654 -28.29 -6.52 -6.69
CA GLY A 654 -27.59 -7.28 -7.73
C GLY A 654 -27.83 -8.80 -7.75
N ARG A 655 -28.52 -9.39 -6.75
CA ARG A 655 -28.77 -10.86 -6.67
C ARG A 655 -29.51 -11.39 -7.90
N SER A 656 -30.59 -10.74 -8.34
CA SER A 656 -31.38 -11.15 -9.51
C SER A 656 -30.61 -11.03 -10.83
N LEU A 657 -29.80 -9.99 -10.97
CA LEU A 657 -28.92 -9.83 -12.14
C LEU A 657 -27.84 -10.92 -12.19
N GLN A 658 -27.24 -11.26 -11.05
CA GLN A 658 -26.24 -12.33 -10.98
C GLN A 658 -26.84 -13.71 -11.30
N ARG A 659 -28.06 -14.00 -10.82
CA ARG A 659 -28.81 -15.20 -11.20
C ARG A 659 -29.06 -15.27 -12.71
N LEU A 660 -29.48 -14.16 -13.32
CA LEU A 660 -29.69 -14.09 -14.76
C LEU A 660 -28.41 -14.44 -15.52
N ARG A 661 -27.25 -13.90 -15.10
CA ARG A 661 -25.95 -14.22 -15.68
C ARG A 661 -25.59 -15.70 -15.56
N PHE A 662 -25.78 -16.29 -14.38
CA PHE A 662 -25.56 -17.74 -14.20
C PHE A 662 -26.47 -18.58 -15.10
N ARG A 663 -27.76 -18.20 -15.21
CA ARG A 663 -28.70 -18.89 -16.10
C ARG A 663 -28.30 -18.79 -17.56
N LEU A 664 -27.93 -17.60 -18.03
CA LEU A 664 -27.49 -17.39 -19.42
C LEU A 664 -26.23 -18.18 -19.74
N ARG A 665 -25.25 -18.22 -18.82
CA ARG A 665 -24.05 -19.03 -18.97
C ARG A 665 -24.37 -20.53 -19.03
N LEU A 666 -25.28 -21.02 -18.18
CA LEU A 666 -25.74 -22.40 -18.21
C LEU A 666 -26.40 -22.75 -19.55
N LEU A 667 -27.29 -21.89 -20.06
CA LEU A 667 -27.96 -22.09 -21.35
C LEU A 667 -26.97 -22.09 -22.53
N LEU A 668 -25.96 -21.20 -22.48
CA LEU A 668 -24.89 -21.15 -23.48
C LEU A 668 -24.08 -22.45 -23.50
N GLN A 669 -23.68 -22.96 -22.33
CA GLN A 669 -22.87 -24.18 -22.19
C GLN A 669 -23.64 -25.47 -22.53
N THR A 670 -24.95 -25.47 -22.30
CA THR A 670 -25.83 -26.62 -22.62
C THR A 670 -26.44 -26.54 -24.02
N GLU A 671 -26.05 -25.53 -24.81
CA GLU A 671 -26.52 -25.32 -26.18
C GLU A 671 -28.05 -25.18 -26.33
N ARG A 672 -28.73 -24.70 -25.29
CA ARG A 672 -30.19 -24.48 -25.28
C ARG A 672 -30.54 -23.14 -25.93
N TRP A 673 -30.28 -23.05 -27.24
CA TRP A 673 -30.34 -21.79 -28.01
C TRP A 673 -31.70 -21.11 -27.99
N GLU A 674 -32.79 -21.86 -28.19
CA GLU A 674 -34.14 -21.31 -28.25
C GLU A 674 -34.56 -20.65 -26.92
N GLU A 675 -34.17 -21.25 -25.80
CA GLU A 675 -34.42 -20.69 -24.47
C GLU A 675 -33.56 -19.46 -24.19
N LEU A 676 -32.30 -19.47 -24.60
CA LEU A 676 -31.40 -18.32 -24.47
C LEU A 676 -31.91 -17.12 -25.28
N ASP A 677 -32.31 -17.37 -26.53
CA ASP A 677 -32.78 -16.33 -27.45
C ASP A 677 -34.08 -15.70 -26.95
N ASN A 678 -34.97 -16.46 -26.31
CA ASN A 678 -36.28 -15.99 -25.86
C ASN A 678 -36.38 -15.65 -24.36
N LEU A 679 -35.28 -15.71 -23.60
CA LEU A 679 -35.30 -15.45 -22.16
C LEU A 679 -35.72 -13.99 -21.86
N PRO A 680 -36.82 -13.75 -21.11
CA PRO A 680 -37.22 -12.41 -20.73
C PRO A 680 -36.35 -11.87 -19.58
N VAL A 681 -36.33 -10.55 -19.42
CA VAL A 681 -35.79 -9.90 -18.21
C VAL A 681 -36.67 -10.30 -17.02
N PRO A 682 -36.12 -10.91 -15.95
CA PRO A 682 -36.90 -11.29 -14.77
C PRO A 682 -37.59 -10.09 -14.10
N ASP A 683 -38.84 -10.28 -13.65
CA ASP A 683 -39.68 -9.23 -13.06
C ASP A 683 -39.15 -8.68 -11.72
N ASP A 684 -38.31 -9.45 -11.04
CA ASP A 684 -37.73 -9.11 -9.75
C ASP A 684 -36.45 -8.25 -9.86
N ILE A 685 -36.00 -7.96 -11.08
CA ILE A 685 -34.88 -7.04 -11.35
C ILE A 685 -35.30 -5.60 -11.06
N SER A 686 -34.43 -4.87 -10.34
CA SER A 686 -34.67 -3.48 -9.97
C SER A 686 -34.72 -2.57 -11.21
N ASP A 687 -35.46 -1.47 -11.15
CA ASP A 687 -35.50 -0.50 -12.27
C ASP A 687 -34.12 0.05 -12.64
N LEU A 688 -33.20 0.12 -11.67
CA LEU A 688 -31.82 0.53 -11.88
C LEU A 688 -31.02 -0.50 -12.70
N ASP A 689 -31.30 -1.79 -12.51
CA ASP A 689 -30.53 -2.91 -13.09
C ASP A 689 -31.12 -3.43 -14.41
N LYS A 690 -32.32 -2.98 -14.81
CA LYS A 690 -32.99 -3.43 -16.06
C LYS A 690 -32.14 -3.23 -17.31
N ALA A 691 -31.43 -2.10 -17.40
CA ALA A 691 -30.53 -1.84 -18.53
C ALA A 691 -29.38 -2.87 -18.57
N SER A 692 -28.72 -3.10 -17.43
CA SER A 692 -27.64 -4.09 -17.32
C SER A 692 -28.11 -5.53 -17.57
N ALA A 693 -29.35 -5.86 -17.18
CA ALA A 693 -29.96 -7.16 -17.50
C ALA A 693 -30.18 -7.32 -19.00
N GLN A 694 -30.61 -6.27 -19.69
CA GLN A 694 -30.77 -6.26 -21.13
C GLN A 694 -29.43 -6.36 -21.86
N ASP A 695 -28.39 -5.67 -21.37
CA ASP A 695 -27.03 -5.78 -21.92
C ASP A 695 -26.47 -7.20 -21.78
N ALA A 696 -26.69 -7.85 -20.62
CA ALA A 696 -26.31 -9.25 -20.39
C ALA A 696 -27.03 -10.19 -21.37
N LEU A 697 -28.34 -10.02 -21.58
CA LEU A 697 -29.10 -10.81 -22.57
C LEU A 697 -28.53 -10.62 -23.99
N GLU A 698 -28.26 -9.37 -24.40
CA GLU A 698 -27.63 -9.09 -25.70
C GLU A 698 -26.24 -9.73 -25.82
N PHE A 699 -25.41 -9.63 -24.78
CA PHE A 699 -24.06 -10.20 -24.76
C PHE A 699 -24.08 -11.72 -24.96
N TYR A 700 -24.89 -12.45 -24.18
CA TYR A 700 -24.99 -13.90 -24.30
C TYR A 700 -25.66 -14.35 -25.60
N ARG A 701 -26.61 -13.58 -26.16
CA ARG A 701 -27.13 -13.81 -27.52
C ARG A 701 -26.03 -13.64 -28.58
N GLY A 702 -25.18 -12.62 -28.45
CA GLY A 702 -24.01 -12.44 -29.29
C GLY A 702 -23.06 -13.64 -29.24
N LEU A 703 -22.81 -14.18 -28.05
CA LEU A 703 -22.00 -15.39 -27.86
C LEU A 703 -22.66 -16.64 -28.47
N SER A 704 -23.98 -16.80 -28.31
CA SER A 704 -24.73 -17.90 -28.94
C SER A 704 -24.63 -17.85 -30.47
N LEU A 705 -24.81 -16.66 -31.07
CA LEU A 705 -24.65 -16.46 -32.50
C LEU A 705 -23.22 -16.77 -32.97
N LEU A 706 -22.21 -16.42 -32.18
CA LEU A 706 -20.82 -16.74 -32.47
C LEU A 706 -20.59 -18.27 -32.44
N ALA A 707 -21.12 -18.97 -31.43
CA ALA A 707 -21.07 -20.43 -31.33
C ALA A 707 -21.79 -21.12 -32.51
N ARG A 708 -22.93 -20.56 -32.95
CA ARG A 708 -23.71 -21.00 -34.12
C ARG A 708 -23.12 -20.57 -35.47
N ARG A 709 -21.89 -20.03 -35.47
CA ARG A 709 -21.17 -19.51 -36.65
C ARG A 709 -21.96 -18.47 -37.46
N GLN A 710 -22.65 -17.54 -36.80
CA GLN A 710 -23.33 -16.40 -37.41
C GLN A 710 -22.61 -15.07 -37.09
N PRO A 711 -21.37 -14.87 -37.60
CA PRO A 711 -20.48 -13.81 -37.11
C PRO A 711 -20.94 -12.40 -37.46
N VAL A 712 -21.73 -12.21 -38.53
CA VAL A 712 -22.22 -10.89 -38.94
C VAL A 712 -23.19 -10.35 -37.89
N GLN A 713 -24.20 -11.14 -37.52
CA GLN A 713 -25.18 -10.75 -36.49
C GLN A 713 -24.53 -10.60 -35.11
N ALA A 714 -23.60 -11.49 -34.76
CA ALA A 714 -22.83 -11.39 -33.53
C ALA A 714 -22.00 -10.08 -33.49
N ALA A 715 -21.33 -9.72 -34.58
CA ALA A 715 -20.56 -8.49 -34.68
C ALA A 715 -21.43 -7.24 -34.52
N ASP A 716 -22.65 -7.23 -35.06
CA ASP A 716 -23.58 -6.12 -34.90
C ASP A 716 -24.00 -5.91 -33.44
N ILE A 717 -24.27 -7.00 -32.72
CA ILE A 717 -24.58 -6.95 -31.27
C ILE A 717 -23.40 -6.43 -30.48
N PHE A 718 -22.22 -7.05 -30.62
CA PHE A 718 -21.04 -6.64 -29.85
C PHE A 718 -20.57 -5.23 -30.21
N HIS A 719 -20.80 -4.78 -31.45
CA HIS A 719 -20.54 -3.39 -31.83
C HIS A 719 -21.45 -2.41 -31.08
N ARG A 720 -22.76 -2.68 -30.99
CA ARG A 720 -23.69 -1.85 -30.21
C ARG A 720 -23.33 -1.82 -28.72
N LEU A 721 -23.04 -2.98 -28.15
CA LEU A 721 -22.60 -3.09 -26.74
C LEU A 721 -21.31 -2.32 -26.49
N HIS A 722 -20.29 -2.49 -27.35
CA HIS A 722 -19.01 -1.80 -27.21
C HIS A 722 -19.13 -0.28 -27.39
N VAL A 723 -20.01 0.20 -28.27
CA VAL A 723 -20.26 1.63 -28.46
C VAL A 723 -20.94 2.23 -27.22
N ARG A 724 -21.88 1.50 -26.61
CA ARG A 724 -22.60 1.90 -25.40
C ARG A 724 -21.69 1.87 -24.15
N HIS A 725 -20.86 0.85 -24.05
CA HIS A 725 -20.01 0.54 -22.89
C HIS A 725 -18.57 0.26 -23.34
N ARG A 726 -17.78 1.33 -23.56
CA ARG A 726 -16.38 1.21 -23.98
C ARG A 726 -15.47 0.70 -22.87
N GLU A 727 -15.92 0.84 -21.64
CA GLU A 727 -15.23 0.44 -20.42
C GLU A 727 -15.21 -1.09 -20.18
N ILE A 728 -16.13 -1.84 -20.79
CA ILE A 728 -16.23 -3.30 -20.66
C ILE A 728 -15.40 -3.97 -21.76
N PRO A 729 -14.23 -4.58 -21.44
CA PRO A 729 -13.32 -5.04 -22.49
C PRO A 729 -13.87 -6.25 -23.26
N ALA A 730 -14.63 -7.14 -22.61
CA ALA A 730 -15.22 -8.32 -23.23
C ALA A 730 -16.08 -8.02 -24.47
N TYR A 731 -16.73 -6.85 -24.52
CA TYR A 731 -17.52 -6.45 -25.69
C TYR A 731 -16.63 -6.21 -26.91
N PHE A 732 -15.47 -5.56 -26.72
CA PHE A 732 -14.48 -5.43 -27.79
C PHE A 732 -13.85 -6.78 -28.12
N THR A 733 -13.49 -7.57 -27.10
CA THR A 733 -12.90 -8.91 -27.28
C THR A 733 -13.77 -9.78 -28.18
N ASN A 734 -15.07 -9.80 -27.93
CA ASN A 734 -16.01 -10.61 -28.70
C ASN A 734 -16.39 -9.99 -30.04
N LEU A 735 -16.38 -8.66 -30.17
CA LEU A 735 -16.44 -8.01 -31.48
C LEU A 735 -15.25 -8.40 -32.36
N HIS A 736 -14.04 -8.45 -31.78
CA HIS A 736 -12.82 -8.88 -32.45
C HIS A 736 -12.91 -10.36 -32.85
N ALA A 737 -13.43 -11.22 -31.96
CA ALA A 737 -13.69 -12.63 -32.24
C ALA A 737 -14.70 -12.83 -33.39
N ALA A 738 -15.83 -12.12 -33.36
CA ALA A 738 -16.85 -12.20 -34.41
C ALA A 738 -16.33 -11.76 -35.77
N LYS A 739 -15.61 -10.64 -35.84
CA LYS A 739 -14.96 -10.18 -37.08
C LYS A 739 -13.86 -11.13 -37.56
N THR A 740 -13.13 -11.75 -36.63
CA THR A 740 -12.13 -12.78 -36.97
C THR A 740 -12.82 -13.98 -37.61
N LEU A 741 -13.88 -14.50 -36.99
CA LEU A 741 -14.64 -15.62 -37.53
C LEU A 741 -15.22 -15.30 -38.91
N ALA A 742 -15.74 -14.08 -39.13
CA ALA A 742 -16.27 -13.67 -40.43
C ALA A 742 -15.24 -13.77 -41.57
N LEU A 743 -13.97 -13.49 -41.28
CA LEU A 743 -12.89 -13.56 -42.28
C LEU A 743 -12.47 -15.00 -42.58
N VAL A 744 -12.48 -15.87 -41.58
CA VAL A 744 -11.98 -17.26 -41.66
C VAL A 744 -13.09 -18.32 -41.66
N ILE A 745 -14.35 -17.92 -41.89
CA ILE A 745 -15.52 -18.80 -41.74
C ILE A 745 -15.46 -20.02 -42.66
N ASP A 746 -14.88 -19.86 -43.84
CA ASP A 746 -14.79 -20.88 -44.90
C ASP A 746 -13.68 -21.91 -44.62
N ASN A 747 -12.67 -21.55 -43.82
CA ASN A 747 -11.64 -22.44 -43.30
C ASN A 747 -10.83 -21.67 -42.25
N ASN A 748 -10.91 -22.08 -40.97
CA ASN A 748 -10.19 -21.42 -39.89
C ASN A 748 -8.66 -21.40 -40.15
N PHE A 749 -8.13 -22.42 -40.83
CA PHE A 749 -6.71 -22.54 -41.18
C PHE A 749 -6.43 -22.14 -42.65
N GLY A 750 -7.40 -21.57 -43.37
CA GLY A 750 -7.21 -21.17 -44.76
C GLY A 750 -6.29 -19.96 -44.93
N PHE A 751 -5.85 -19.71 -46.17
CA PHE A 751 -5.24 -18.44 -46.55
C PHE A 751 -6.32 -17.47 -47.06
N LEU A 752 -6.15 -16.19 -46.75
CA LEU A 752 -7.08 -15.14 -47.19
C LEU A 752 -6.70 -14.58 -48.58
N ASP A 753 -7.71 -14.21 -49.36
CA ASP A 753 -7.56 -13.44 -50.60
C ASP A 753 -7.02 -12.01 -50.34
N SER A 754 -6.78 -11.23 -51.40
CA SER A 754 -6.19 -9.88 -51.30
C SER A 754 -7.02 -8.92 -50.44
N ASP A 755 -8.34 -8.98 -50.58
CA ASP A 755 -9.26 -8.00 -50.00
C ASP A 755 -9.46 -8.31 -48.51
N ARG A 756 -9.68 -9.59 -48.18
CA ARG A 756 -9.77 -10.07 -46.79
C ARG A 756 -8.43 -9.95 -46.06
N ARG A 757 -7.28 -10.02 -46.75
CA ARG A 757 -5.96 -9.77 -46.15
C ARG A 757 -5.82 -8.36 -45.60
N GLN A 758 -6.35 -7.36 -46.28
CA GLN A 758 -6.29 -5.98 -45.79
C GLN A 758 -7.15 -5.81 -44.53
N GLN A 759 -8.37 -6.34 -44.55
CA GLN A 759 -9.27 -6.34 -43.38
C GLN A 759 -8.65 -7.07 -42.18
N ALA A 760 -7.99 -8.20 -42.39
CA ALA A 760 -7.29 -8.94 -41.34
C ALA A 760 -6.16 -8.12 -40.71
N ARG A 761 -5.37 -7.36 -41.50
CA ARG A 761 -4.30 -6.49 -40.96
C ARG A 761 -4.86 -5.38 -40.08
N GLU A 762 -5.96 -4.76 -40.51
CA GLU A 762 -6.64 -3.71 -39.73
C GLU A 762 -7.17 -4.26 -38.41
N LEU A 763 -7.73 -5.46 -38.43
CA LEU A 763 -8.25 -6.13 -37.23
C LEU A 763 -7.13 -6.54 -36.25
N ILE A 764 -5.99 -7.03 -36.75
CA ILE A 764 -4.79 -7.30 -35.93
C ILE A 764 -4.28 -6.01 -35.29
N ALA A 765 -4.21 -4.91 -36.05
CA ALA A 765 -3.77 -3.61 -35.54
C ALA A 765 -4.75 -3.07 -34.46
N ALA A 766 -6.05 -3.24 -34.66
CA ALA A 766 -7.06 -2.89 -33.66
C ALA A 766 -6.88 -3.69 -32.35
N GLY A 767 -6.68 -5.00 -32.44
CA GLY A 767 -6.40 -5.86 -31.28
C GLY A 767 -5.16 -5.41 -30.51
N ARG A 768 -4.06 -5.11 -31.21
CA ARG A 768 -2.82 -4.60 -30.57
C ARG A 768 -3.04 -3.25 -29.88
N ARG A 769 -3.78 -2.33 -30.49
CA ARG A 769 -4.12 -1.04 -29.85
C ARG A 769 -4.92 -1.24 -28.57
N GLN A 770 -5.85 -2.19 -28.54
CA GLN A 770 -6.61 -2.51 -27.34
C GLN A 770 -5.71 -3.06 -26.22
N VAL A 771 -4.85 -4.03 -26.55
CA VAL A 771 -3.91 -4.63 -25.59
C VAL A 771 -2.91 -3.60 -25.04
N ASN A 772 -2.43 -2.68 -25.88
CA ASN A 772 -1.44 -1.68 -25.47
C ASN A 772 -2.06 -0.49 -24.71
N SER A 773 -3.29 -0.10 -25.01
CA SER A 773 -3.99 0.99 -24.32
C SER A 773 -4.37 0.64 -22.89
N HIS A 774 -4.48 -0.65 -22.56
CA HIS A 774 -4.86 -1.15 -21.23
C HIS A 774 -3.73 -1.99 -20.63
N ARG A 775 -2.73 -1.35 -20.02
CA ARG A 775 -1.56 -2.03 -19.40
C ARG A 775 -1.94 -3.19 -18.44
N ASN A 776 -3.15 -3.16 -17.85
CA ASN A 776 -3.66 -4.17 -16.91
C ASN A 776 -4.93 -4.88 -17.41
N LEU A 777 -5.08 -5.10 -18.72
CA LEU A 777 -6.17 -5.91 -19.27
C LEU A 777 -6.12 -7.33 -18.67
N ALA A 778 -7.25 -7.84 -18.18
CA ALA A 778 -7.33 -9.18 -17.61
C ALA A 778 -6.97 -10.24 -18.66
N GLU A 779 -6.33 -11.34 -18.25
CA GLU A 779 -5.96 -12.42 -19.18
C GLU A 779 -7.18 -13.08 -19.84
N THR A 780 -8.36 -13.05 -19.20
CA THR A 780 -9.65 -13.50 -19.75
C THR A 780 -10.04 -12.76 -21.04
N ASP A 781 -9.65 -11.50 -21.19
CA ASP A 781 -9.89 -10.69 -22.39
C ASP A 781 -8.65 -10.58 -23.29
N ARG A 782 -7.48 -10.46 -22.68
CA ARG A 782 -6.20 -10.32 -23.39
C ARG A 782 -5.89 -11.56 -24.23
N THR A 783 -6.05 -12.75 -23.66
CA THR A 783 -5.71 -14.01 -24.31
C THR A 783 -6.53 -14.25 -25.60
N PRO A 784 -7.87 -14.13 -25.61
CA PRO A 784 -8.66 -14.26 -26.84
C PRO A 784 -8.26 -13.28 -27.95
N ILE A 785 -7.98 -12.01 -27.63
CA ILE A 785 -7.53 -11.01 -28.62
C ILE A 785 -6.20 -11.46 -29.27
N LEU A 786 -5.25 -11.94 -28.47
CA LEU A 786 -3.95 -12.40 -28.95
C LEU A 786 -4.07 -13.68 -29.78
N LEU A 787 -4.84 -14.67 -29.33
CA LEU A 787 -5.08 -15.92 -30.06
C LEU A 787 -5.76 -15.67 -31.42
N ASN A 788 -6.80 -14.83 -31.45
CA ASN A 788 -7.50 -14.49 -32.68
C ASN A 788 -6.61 -13.69 -33.64
N SER A 789 -5.80 -12.75 -33.11
CA SER A 789 -4.82 -12.02 -33.91
C SER A 789 -3.72 -12.93 -34.46
N ALA A 790 -3.29 -13.93 -33.69
CA ALA A 790 -2.33 -14.93 -34.16
C ALA A 790 -2.91 -15.79 -35.28
N LEU A 791 -4.17 -16.23 -35.16
CA LEU A 791 -4.87 -16.96 -36.22
C LEU A 791 -4.94 -16.14 -37.52
N LEU A 792 -5.32 -14.87 -37.44
CA LEU A 792 -5.31 -13.97 -38.60
C LEU A 792 -3.90 -13.78 -39.18
N SER A 793 -2.88 -13.64 -38.33
CA SER A 793 -1.48 -13.59 -38.77
C SER A 793 -1.07 -14.85 -39.54
N LEU A 794 -1.52 -16.03 -39.12
CA LEU A 794 -1.33 -17.27 -39.87
C LEU A 794 -2.06 -17.22 -41.21
N ALA A 795 -3.31 -16.77 -41.25
CA ALA A 795 -4.12 -16.70 -42.46
C ALA A 795 -3.58 -15.71 -43.52
N ILE A 796 -2.83 -14.67 -43.10
CA ILE A 796 -2.14 -13.72 -43.99
C ILE A 796 -0.67 -14.08 -44.26
N GLN A 797 -0.24 -15.31 -43.95
CA GLN A 797 1.12 -15.83 -44.19
C GLN A 797 2.22 -15.09 -43.41
N ARG A 798 1.97 -14.76 -42.13
CA ARG A 798 2.97 -14.17 -41.23
C ARG A 798 3.16 -15.02 -39.96
N PRO A 799 3.76 -16.22 -40.07
CA PRO A 799 3.90 -17.14 -38.94
C PRO A 799 4.81 -16.62 -37.81
N ASN A 800 5.85 -15.83 -38.09
CA ASN A 800 6.68 -15.19 -37.05
C ASN A 800 5.86 -14.22 -36.19
N GLN A 801 5.03 -13.39 -36.83
CA GLN A 801 4.14 -12.47 -36.13
C GLN A 801 3.15 -13.23 -35.24
N ALA A 802 2.67 -14.39 -35.69
CA ALA A 802 1.81 -15.25 -34.88
C ALA A 802 2.55 -15.80 -33.65
N LEU A 803 3.79 -16.29 -33.81
CA LEU A 803 4.60 -16.78 -32.68
C LEU A 803 4.88 -15.68 -31.64
N ASP A 804 5.17 -14.45 -32.07
CA ASP A 804 5.37 -13.31 -31.17
C ASP A 804 4.11 -12.97 -30.37
N LEU A 805 2.93 -13.09 -30.99
CA LEU A 805 1.66 -12.87 -30.30
C LEU A 805 1.35 -13.99 -29.30
N LEU A 806 1.65 -15.25 -29.67
CA LEU A 806 1.45 -16.42 -28.82
C LEU A 806 2.40 -16.42 -27.61
N SER A 807 3.65 -15.97 -27.77
CA SER A 807 4.62 -15.88 -26.67
C SER A 807 4.29 -14.78 -25.65
N ALA A 808 3.50 -13.78 -26.04
CA ALA A 808 3.04 -12.71 -25.16
C ALA A 808 1.90 -13.12 -24.20
N ILE A 809 1.36 -14.33 -24.34
CA ILE A 809 0.31 -14.88 -23.47
C ILE A 809 0.96 -15.42 -22.19
N LYS A 810 0.59 -14.85 -21.05
CA LYS A 810 1.06 -15.29 -19.72
C LYS A 810 -0.01 -16.17 -19.10
N SER A 811 0.13 -17.49 -19.24
CA SER A 811 -0.79 -18.44 -18.61
C SER A 811 -0.01 -19.62 -18.03
N ASP A 812 -0.25 -19.89 -16.75
CA ASP A 812 0.25 -21.09 -16.07
C ASP A 812 -0.57 -22.35 -16.44
N ARG A 813 -1.68 -22.18 -17.19
CA ARG A 813 -2.56 -23.27 -17.59
C ARG A 813 -2.29 -23.71 -19.03
N PRO A 814 -2.24 -25.03 -19.31
CA PRO A 814 -2.11 -25.52 -20.67
C PRO A 814 -3.35 -25.15 -21.50
N SER A 815 -3.15 -24.52 -22.66
CA SER A 815 -4.22 -24.06 -23.56
C SER A 815 -4.14 -24.81 -24.89
N GLU A 816 -5.21 -25.53 -25.25
CA GLU A 816 -5.25 -26.26 -26.53
C GLU A 816 -5.05 -25.32 -27.73
N THR A 817 -5.66 -24.14 -27.70
CA THR A 817 -5.59 -23.17 -28.80
C THR A 817 -4.17 -22.62 -28.95
N LEU A 818 -3.49 -22.36 -27.83
CA LEU A 818 -2.11 -21.90 -27.81
C LEU A 818 -1.18 -22.94 -28.46
N TYR A 819 -1.27 -24.21 -28.01
CA TYR A 819 -0.46 -25.29 -28.54
C TYR A 819 -0.77 -25.56 -30.02
N ALA A 820 -2.05 -25.63 -30.39
CA ALA A 820 -2.50 -25.87 -31.75
C ALA A 820 -2.01 -24.78 -32.73
N TYR A 821 -2.19 -23.49 -32.38
CA TYR A 821 -1.75 -22.39 -33.24
C TYR A 821 -0.23 -22.27 -33.30
N ARG A 822 0.48 -22.61 -32.21
CA ARG A 822 1.96 -22.66 -32.21
C ARG A 822 2.48 -23.76 -33.12
N ALA A 823 1.91 -24.97 -33.07
CA ALA A 823 2.27 -26.07 -33.96
C ALA A 823 2.00 -25.69 -35.43
N LEU A 824 0.85 -25.10 -35.73
CA LEU A 824 0.52 -24.64 -37.07
C LEU A 824 1.47 -23.53 -37.56
N ALA A 825 1.86 -22.60 -36.69
CA ALA A 825 2.83 -21.55 -37.01
C ALA A 825 4.21 -22.12 -37.35
N LEU A 826 4.71 -23.06 -36.53
CA LEU A 826 5.99 -23.74 -36.73
C LEU A 826 6.02 -24.55 -38.02
N HIS A 827 4.92 -25.24 -38.35
CA HIS A 827 4.80 -25.95 -39.62
C HIS A 827 4.87 -24.98 -40.81
N ARG A 828 4.13 -23.86 -40.78
CA ARG A 828 4.17 -22.82 -41.85
C ARG A 828 5.51 -22.11 -41.97
N LEU A 829 6.34 -22.16 -40.94
CA LEU A 829 7.73 -21.69 -40.94
C LEU A 829 8.71 -22.69 -41.58
N GLY A 830 8.25 -23.90 -41.94
CA GLY A 830 9.10 -24.96 -42.48
C GLY A 830 9.80 -25.79 -41.41
N ASN A 831 9.32 -25.80 -40.16
CA ASN A 831 9.87 -26.60 -39.06
C ASN A 831 8.90 -27.70 -38.62
N PRO A 832 8.76 -28.80 -39.39
CA PRO A 832 7.80 -29.87 -39.10
C PRO A 832 8.14 -30.66 -37.82
N GLY A 833 9.43 -30.80 -37.48
CA GLY A 833 9.85 -31.50 -36.28
C GLY A 833 9.40 -30.80 -34.99
N ALA A 834 9.59 -29.47 -34.92
CA ALA A 834 9.12 -28.69 -33.78
C ALA A 834 7.58 -28.63 -33.70
N ALA A 835 6.89 -28.63 -34.85
CA ALA A 835 5.43 -28.68 -34.89
C ALA A 835 4.89 -30.01 -34.31
N LEU A 836 5.46 -31.15 -34.70
CA LEU A 836 5.10 -32.47 -34.16
C LEU A 836 5.41 -32.57 -32.66
N GLY A 837 6.57 -32.07 -32.22
CA GLY A 837 6.92 -32.03 -30.80
C GLY A 837 5.91 -31.21 -29.97
N THR A 838 5.44 -30.08 -30.52
CA THR A 838 4.42 -29.23 -29.87
C THR A 838 3.06 -29.94 -29.78
N LEU A 839 2.66 -30.69 -30.81
CA LEU A 839 1.42 -31.49 -30.77
C LEU A 839 1.51 -32.63 -29.76
N GLN A 840 2.65 -33.32 -29.70
CA GLN A 840 2.87 -34.39 -28.73
C GLN A 840 2.82 -33.87 -27.28
N GLU A 841 3.42 -32.69 -27.03
CA GLU A 841 3.33 -32.03 -25.72
C GLU A 841 1.89 -31.69 -25.37
N ALA A 842 1.10 -31.19 -26.33
CA ALA A 842 -0.31 -30.89 -26.15
C ALA A 842 -1.12 -32.14 -25.81
N GLU A 843 -0.95 -33.24 -26.56
CA GLU A 843 -1.63 -34.51 -26.29
C GLU A 843 -1.28 -35.08 -24.91
N ASN A 844 -0.02 -34.98 -24.48
CA ASN A 844 0.41 -35.45 -23.18
C ASN A 844 -0.23 -34.66 -22.02
N ARG A 845 -0.41 -33.34 -22.19
CA ARG A 845 -0.94 -32.45 -21.13
C ARG A 845 -2.46 -32.36 -21.12
N LEU A 846 -3.09 -32.39 -22.29
CA LEU A 846 -4.53 -32.11 -22.46
C LEU A 846 -5.33 -33.34 -22.89
N GLY A 847 -4.65 -34.41 -23.34
CA GLY A 847 -5.29 -35.52 -24.07
C GLY A 847 -5.55 -35.17 -25.54
N LYS A 848 -6.18 -36.10 -26.26
CA LYS A 848 -6.61 -35.86 -27.64
C LYS A 848 -7.82 -34.94 -27.66
N THR A 849 -7.64 -33.72 -28.17
CA THR A 849 -8.73 -32.76 -28.36
C THR A 849 -9.01 -32.55 -29.85
N GLN A 850 -10.25 -32.17 -30.18
CA GLN A 850 -10.69 -31.96 -31.55
C GLN A 850 -9.83 -30.92 -32.29
N LEU A 851 -9.36 -29.87 -31.60
CA LEU A 851 -8.54 -28.81 -32.21
C LEU A 851 -7.10 -29.29 -32.49
N VAL A 852 -6.51 -30.05 -31.56
CA VAL A 852 -5.17 -30.62 -31.72
C VAL A 852 -5.16 -31.62 -32.88
N GLU A 853 -6.17 -32.50 -32.96
CA GLU A 853 -6.35 -33.42 -34.08
C GLU A 853 -6.62 -32.69 -35.40
N ALA A 854 -7.41 -31.62 -35.39
CA ALA A 854 -7.66 -30.82 -36.58
C ALA A 854 -6.39 -30.17 -37.13
N VAL A 855 -5.51 -29.66 -36.26
CA VAL A 855 -4.21 -29.12 -36.69
C VAL A 855 -3.30 -30.23 -37.21
N ALA A 856 -3.27 -31.40 -36.57
CA ALA A 856 -2.52 -32.54 -37.07
C ALA A 856 -2.98 -32.96 -38.48
N ASN A 857 -4.30 -33.03 -38.70
CA ASN A 857 -4.89 -33.34 -40.01
C ASN A 857 -4.64 -32.24 -41.05
N GLN A 858 -4.66 -30.97 -40.64
CA GLN A 858 -4.30 -29.85 -41.52
C GLN A 858 -2.82 -29.88 -41.92
N ILE A 859 -1.92 -30.27 -41.02
CA ILE A 859 -0.48 -30.42 -41.28
C ILE A 859 -0.20 -31.61 -42.22
N ASN A 860 -0.90 -32.74 -42.00
CA ASN A 860 -0.64 -33.98 -42.74
C ASN A 860 -1.37 -34.06 -44.10
N ALA A 861 -2.63 -33.63 -44.14
CA ALA A 861 -3.54 -33.84 -45.27
C ALA A 861 -4.19 -32.55 -45.80
N GLY A 862 -3.85 -31.38 -45.24
CA GLY A 862 -4.40 -30.10 -45.68
C GLY A 862 -5.90 -29.92 -45.39
N THR A 863 -6.45 -30.72 -44.47
CA THR A 863 -7.90 -30.78 -44.21
C THR A 863 -8.42 -29.47 -43.61
N PRO A 864 -9.43 -28.83 -44.22
CA PRO A 864 -10.00 -27.60 -43.69
C PRO A 864 -10.65 -27.84 -42.33
N PHE A 865 -10.60 -26.83 -41.46
CA PHE A 865 -11.19 -26.89 -40.13
C PHE A 865 -12.27 -25.83 -39.95
N PHE A 866 -13.39 -26.24 -39.37
CA PHE A 866 -14.55 -25.40 -39.10
C PHE A 866 -14.86 -25.47 -37.60
N GLY A 867 -14.07 -24.79 -36.80
CA GLY A 867 -14.24 -24.78 -35.34
C GLY A 867 -14.56 -23.41 -34.74
N PRO A 868 -14.80 -23.37 -33.43
CA PRO A 868 -15.02 -22.13 -32.68
C PRO A 868 -13.78 -21.22 -32.72
N ILE A 869 -14.00 -19.94 -32.42
CA ILE A 869 -12.97 -18.91 -32.28
C ILE A 869 -12.88 -18.51 -30.80
N SER A 870 -11.70 -18.10 -30.35
CA SER A 870 -11.50 -17.71 -28.95
C SER A 870 -12.35 -16.48 -28.61
N SER A 871 -13.10 -16.54 -27.52
CA SER A 871 -14.00 -15.48 -27.05
C SER A 871 -13.88 -15.32 -25.53
N SER A 872 -14.34 -14.18 -25.03
CA SER A 872 -14.46 -13.89 -23.60
C SER A 872 -15.90 -14.14 -23.15
N THR A 873 -16.06 -14.80 -22.01
CA THR A 873 -17.38 -15.02 -21.38
C THR A 873 -17.57 -14.16 -20.13
N ASP A 874 -16.58 -13.32 -19.82
CA ASP A 874 -16.50 -12.51 -18.61
C ASP A 874 -16.95 -11.08 -18.90
N GLU A 875 -18.26 -10.83 -18.79
CA GLU A 875 -18.84 -9.49 -18.96
C GLU A 875 -18.93 -8.70 -17.64
N ASP A 876 -18.43 -9.22 -16.51
CA ASP A 876 -18.61 -8.55 -15.23
C ASP A 876 -17.73 -7.29 -15.16
N PRO A 877 -18.31 -6.08 -15.09
CA PRO A 877 -17.50 -4.88 -15.01
C PRO A 877 -16.84 -4.72 -13.62
N VAL A 878 -17.29 -5.45 -12.59
CA VAL A 878 -16.87 -5.21 -11.19
C VAL A 878 -15.36 -5.39 -10.96
N PRO A 879 -14.67 -6.45 -11.43
CA PRO A 879 -13.22 -6.57 -11.27
C PRO A 879 -12.47 -5.41 -11.94
N TRP A 880 -12.95 -4.95 -13.09
CA TRP A 880 -12.38 -3.80 -13.78
C TRP A 880 -12.66 -2.50 -13.03
N ILE A 881 -13.89 -2.24 -12.59
CA ILE A 881 -14.28 -1.06 -11.79
C ILE A 881 -13.48 -1.03 -10.49
N ARG A 882 -13.30 -2.17 -9.81
CA ARG A 882 -12.50 -2.28 -8.59
C ARG A 882 -11.07 -1.84 -8.84
N ARG A 883 -10.40 -2.41 -9.84
CA ARG A 883 -9.03 -2.02 -10.24
C ARG A 883 -8.94 -0.58 -10.72
N ALA A 884 -9.94 -0.10 -11.46
CA ALA A 884 -10.01 1.28 -11.94
C ALA A 884 -10.22 2.25 -10.78
N THR A 885 -11.00 1.87 -9.77
CA THR A 885 -11.23 2.65 -8.54
C THR A 885 -9.98 2.66 -7.67
N GLU A 886 -9.33 1.51 -7.46
CA GLU A 886 -8.03 1.42 -6.78
C GLU A 886 -6.99 2.32 -7.46
N LYS A 887 -6.91 2.26 -8.80
CA LYS A 887 -6.03 3.12 -9.59
C LYS A 887 -6.44 4.59 -9.51
N LEU A 888 -7.73 4.90 -9.60
CA LEU A 888 -8.24 6.27 -9.45
C LEU A 888 -7.86 6.85 -8.08
N LEU A 889 -7.92 6.05 -7.02
CA LEU A 889 -7.52 6.46 -5.67
C LEU A 889 -6.00 6.69 -5.54
N THR A 890 -5.18 6.07 -6.40
CA THR A 890 -3.73 6.32 -6.45
C THR A 890 -3.31 7.49 -7.35
N LEU A 891 -4.13 7.91 -8.32
CA LEU A 891 -3.86 9.09 -9.15
C LEU A 891 -3.74 10.37 -8.31
N ASP A 892 -3.00 11.38 -8.78
CA ASP A 892 -2.94 12.70 -8.12
C ASP A 892 -4.29 13.45 -8.22
N ALA A 893 -4.44 14.60 -7.54
CA ALA A 893 -5.71 15.31 -7.51
C ALA A 893 -6.13 15.90 -8.87
N VAL A 894 -5.17 16.28 -9.70
CA VAL A 894 -5.44 16.84 -11.04
C VAL A 894 -5.93 15.74 -11.95
N ASP A 895 -5.29 14.58 -11.91
CA ASP A 895 -5.65 13.41 -12.71
C ASP A 895 -6.93 12.73 -12.21
N GLN A 896 -7.22 12.73 -10.89
CA GLN A 896 -8.51 12.33 -10.36
C GLN A 896 -9.65 13.23 -10.86
N ALA A 897 -9.45 14.56 -10.80
CA ALA A 897 -10.44 15.51 -11.28
C ALA A 897 -10.65 15.40 -12.79
N ARG A 898 -9.58 15.17 -13.56
CA ARG A 898 -9.61 14.92 -15.01
C ARG A 898 -10.32 13.60 -15.32
N ALA A 899 -10.06 12.54 -14.57
CA ALA A 899 -10.69 11.22 -14.75
C ALA A 899 -12.19 11.25 -14.44
N LEU A 900 -12.63 12.09 -13.51
CA LEU A 900 -14.02 12.19 -13.05
C LEU A 900 -14.79 13.38 -13.65
N SER A 901 -14.21 14.07 -14.62
CA SER A 901 -14.81 15.19 -15.32
C SER A 901 -14.74 15.00 -16.84
N PRO A 902 -15.56 15.76 -17.61
CA PRO A 902 -15.43 15.77 -19.06
C PRO A 902 -14.00 16.08 -19.49
N THR A 903 -13.55 15.52 -20.62
CA THR A 903 -12.29 15.87 -21.29
C THR A 903 -12.19 17.40 -21.37
N ASP A 904 -11.08 17.95 -20.87
CA ASP A 904 -10.74 19.39 -20.75
C ASP A 904 -11.13 20.10 -19.44
N ALA A 905 -11.80 19.43 -18.49
CA ALA A 905 -12.13 20.05 -17.21
C ALA A 905 -10.93 20.16 -16.26
N THR A 906 -10.78 21.33 -15.63
CA THR A 906 -9.77 21.56 -14.59
C THR A 906 -10.23 21.02 -13.23
N ILE A 907 -9.29 20.88 -12.28
CA ILE A 907 -9.62 20.60 -10.87
C ILE A 907 -10.56 21.65 -10.27
N GLY A 908 -10.50 22.90 -10.76
CA GLY A 908 -11.42 23.97 -10.38
C GLY A 908 -12.85 23.68 -10.83
N ASP A 909 -13.03 23.24 -12.08
CA ASP A 909 -14.35 22.88 -12.63
C ASP A 909 -14.97 21.70 -11.89
N PHE A 910 -14.15 20.73 -11.50
CA PHE A 910 -14.57 19.60 -10.66
C PHE A 910 -15.07 20.08 -9.30
N LEU A 911 -14.27 20.83 -8.54
CA LEU A 911 -14.66 21.35 -7.23
C LEU A 911 -15.90 22.26 -7.31
N LEU A 912 -15.94 23.17 -8.28
CA LEU A 912 -17.07 24.07 -8.50
C LEU A 912 -18.37 23.29 -8.79
N ARG A 913 -18.30 22.20 -9.55
CA ARG A 913 -19.43 21.31 -9.81
C ARG A 913 -19.93 20.64 -8.52
N HIS A 914 -19.03 20.15 -7.67
CA HIS A 914 -19.39 19.53 -6.41
C HIS A 914 -19.95 20.54 -5.40
N LEU A 915 -19.36 21.74 -5.32
CA LEU A 915 -19.83 22.85 -4.48
C LEU A 915 -21.23 23.34 -4.91
N ARG A 916 -21.47 23.51 -6.22
CA ARG A 916 -22.79 23.87 -6.75
C ARG A 916 -23.86 22.84 -6.38
N LYS A 917 -23.52 21.55 -6.51
CA LYS A 917 -24.42 20.46 -6.13
C LYS A 917 -24.66 20.40 -4.61
N ALA A 918 -23.65 20.68 -3.80
CA ALA A 918 -23.79 20.77 -2.34
C ALA A 918 -24.68 21.95 -1.92
N SER A 919 -24.44 23.13 -2.51
CA SER A 919 -25.24 24.35 -2.29
C SER A 919 -26.71 24.17 -2.69
N ALA A 920 -26.96 23.45 -3.80
CA ALA A 920 -28.31 23.07 -4.19
C ALA A 920 -28.99 22.16 -3.15
N GLY A 921 -28.24 21.22 -2.55
CA GLY A 921 -28.71 20.39 -1.45
C GLY A 921 -29.07 21.21 -0.19
N VAL A 922 -28.22 22.14 0.21
CA VAL A 922 -28.51 23.08 1.32
C VAL A 922 -29.78 23.89 1.04
N THR A 923 -29.91 24.38 -0.20
CA THR A 923 -31.10 25.16 -0.62
C THR A 923 -32.39 24.34 -0.52
N GLN A 924 -32.35 23.04 -0.84
CA GLN A 924 -33.49 22.13 -0.69
C GLN A 924 -33.85 21.88 0.78
N LEU A 925 -32.86 21.91 1.68
CA LEU A 925 -33.06 21.71 3.11
C LEU A 925 -33.53 22.97 3.84
N ARG A 926 -33.45 24.15 3.23
CA ARG A 926 -33.84 25.45 3.83
C ARG A 926 -35.21 25.44 4.53
N PRO A 927 -36.31 24.87 3.99
CA PRO A 927 -37.59 24.85 4.69
C PRO A 927 -37.58 24.03 5.99
N MET A 928 -36.73 23.00 6.06
CA MET A 928 -36.53 22.17 7.24
C MET A 928 -35.61 22.88 8.25
N MET A 929 -34.51 23.48 7.78
CA MET A 929 -33.59 24.27 8.61
C MET A 929 -34.32 25.41 9.32
N ARG A 930 -35.25 26.09 8.63
CA ARG A 930 -36.15 27.09 9.21
C ARG A 930 -37.02 26.60 10.36
N LYS A 931 -37.52 25.37 10.26
CA LYS A 931 -38.33 24.78 11.34
C LYS A 931 -37.48 24.43 12.57
N LEU A 932 -36.19 24.20 12.37
CA LEU A 932 -35.24 23.80 13.39
C LEU A 932 -34.40 24.97 13.94
N GLY A 933 -34.59 26.19 13.41
CA GLY A 933 -33.82 27.37 13.82
C GLY A 933 -32.37 27.40 13.33
N LEU A 934 -32.04 26.64 12.28
CA LEU A 934 -30.68 26.50 11.72
C LEU A 934 -30.40 27.45 10.53
N ASP A 935 -31.24 28.45 10.30
CA ASP A 935 -31.07 29.42 9.20
C ASP A 935 -30.67 30.84 9.67
N SER A 936 -30.38 31.01 10.96
CA SER A 936 -30.02 32.29 11.59
C SER A 936 -28.53 32.51 11.82
N SER A 937 -27.70 31.47 11.68
CA SER A 937 -26.24 31.55 11.85
C SER A 937 -25.52 31.09 10.58
N GLU A 938 -24.51 31.85 10.14
CA GLU A 938 -23.64 31.50 9.02
C GLU A 938 -22.92 30.15 9.27
N ASP A 939 -22.43 29.95 10.48
CA ASP A 939 -21.75 28.72 10.94
C ASP A 939 -22.62 27.45 10.77
N ASP A 940 -23.92 27.55 11.01
CA ASP A 940 -24.86 26.42 10.89
C ASP A 940 -25.05 26.03 9.42
N VAL A 941 -25.15 27.03 8.53
CA VAL A 941 -25.29 26.82 7.08
C VAL A 941 -23.97 26.28 6.50
N THR A 942 -22.84 26.81 6.94
CA THR A 942 -21.50 26.35 6.58
C THR A 942 -21.27 24.91 7.03
N SER A 943 -21.70 24.54 8.24
CA SER A 943 -21.63 23.17 8.76
C SER A 943 -22.45 22.17 7.93
N VAL A 944 -23.66 22.55 7.51
CA VAL A 944 -24.50 21.69 6.64
C VAL A 944 -23.86 21.56 5.24
N LEU A 945 -23.33 22.66 4.69
CA LEU A 945 -22.62 22.66 3.41
C LEU A 945 -21.38 21.76 3.48
N GLN A 946 -20.59 21.85 4.55
CA GLN A 946 -19.45 20.99 4.84
C GLN A 946 -19.85 19.51 4.84
N GLY A 947 -20.89 19.14 5.58
CA GLY A 947 -21.35 17.75 5.65
C GLY A 947 -21.71 17.16 4.28
N ILE A 948 -22.45 17.93 3.46
CA ILE A 948 -22.85 17.50 2.11
C ILE A 948 -21.64 17.43 1.17
N LEU A 949 -20.73 18.40 1.25
CA LEU A 949 -19.55 18.45 0.39
C LEU A 949 -18.54 17.36 0.76
N ASN A 950 -18.34 17.08 2.05
CA ASN A 950 -17.48 16.00 2.55
C ASN A 950 -17.97 14.63 2.07
N ALA A 951 -19.28 14.37 2.19
CA ALA A 951 -19.89 13.15 1.67
C ALA A 951 -19.69 12.97 0.16
N ARG A 952 -19.70 14.07 -0.60
CA ARG A 952 -19.50 14.06 -2.06
C ARG A 952 -18.05 13.87 -2.49
N LEU A 953 -17.09 14.25 -1.65
CA LEU A 953 -15.65 14.17 -1.92
C LEU A 953 -14.99 12.89 -1.36
N ARG A 954 -15.71 12.17 -0.50
CA ARG A 954 -15.25 10.91 0.11
C ARG A 954 -14.87 9.82 -0.89
N LEU A 955 -15.51 9.77 -2.06
CA LEU A 955 -15.24 8.78 -3.12
C LEU A 955 -13.85 8.93 -3.76
N VAL A 956 -13.20 10.08 -3.62
CA VAL A 956 -11.82 10.34 -4.08
C VAL A 956 -10.82 10.45 -2.93
N SER A 957 -11.24 10.06 -1.72
CA SER A 957 -10.47 10.23 -0.48
C SER A 957 -10.05 11.67 -0.21
N TRP A 958 -10.90 12.63 -0.60
CA TRP A 958 -10.73 14.04 -0.24
C TRP A 958 -11.66 14.34 0.94
N ALA A 959 -11.12 15.00 1.95
CA ALA A 959 -11.80 15.39 3.18
C ALA A 959 -11.84 16.91 3.31
N LEU A 960 -12.87 17.44 3.94
CA LEU A 960 -12.86 18.83 4.41
C LEU A 960 -12.24 18.89 5.80
N GLY A 961 -11.37 19.86 6.05
CA GLY A 961 -10.82 20.13 7.37
C GLY A 961 -11.05 21.56 7.82
N ASP A 962 -11.24 21.74 9.12
CA ASP A 962 -11.31 23.07 9.75
C ASP A 962 -9.95 23.79 9.68
N GLN A 963 -9.98 25.11 9.53
CA GLN A 963 -8.81 25.97 9.68
C GLN A 963 -8.91 26.74 11.01
N SER A 964 -7.78 27.01 11.66
CA SER A 964 -7.77 27.82 12.89
C SER A 964 -8.26 29.25 12.63
N LYS A 965 -9.17 29.73 13.49
CA LYS A 965 -9.60 31.13 13.61
C LYS A 965 -8.38 32.03 13.81
N GLY A 966 -8.01 32.85 12.83
CA GLY A 966 -6.81 33.68 12.98
C GLY A 966 -6.56 34.63 11.82
N GLY A 967 -7.40 35.64 11.65
CA GLY A 967 -7.12 36.76 10.76
C GLY A 967 -7.94 37.97 11.17
N TRP A 968 -7.30 39.13 11.25
CA TRP A 968 -7.98 40.42 11.45
C TRP A 968 -8.05 41.15 10.12
N THR A 969 -9.21 41.71 9.81
CA THR A 969 -9.38 42.62 8.66
C THR A 969 -8.70 43.97 8.95
N ALA A 970 -8.53 44.81 7.93
CA ALA A 970 -7.96 46.16 8.06
C ALA A 970 -8.77 47.13 8.98
N GLN A 971 -9.95 46.69 9.44
CA GLN A 971 -10.81 47.39 10.40
C GLN A 971 -10.83 46.71 11.78
N GLU A 972 -9.89 45.80 12.07
CA GLU A 972 -9.83 45.06 13.34
C GLU A 972 -11.09 44.25 13.65
N ASN A 973 -11.79 43.73 12.63
CA ASN A 973 -12.80 42.68 12.84
C ASN A 973 -12.17 41.30 12.58
N PRO A 974 -12.44 40.28 13.43
CA PRO A 974 -12.04 38.90 13.14
C PRO A 974 -12.77 38.42 11.89
N GLY A 975 -12.03 38.11 10.83
CA GLY A 975 -12.55 37.41 9.65
C GLY A 975 -12.25 35.92 9.78
N GLU A 976 -13.26 35.08 9.65
CA GLU A 976 -13.14 33.62 9.79
C GLU A 976 -12.53 32.97 8.52
N ARG A 977 -12.29 31.66 8.57
CA ARG A 977 -11.68 30.84 7.51
C ARG A 977 -12.51 29.56 7.38
N ASP A 978 -13.23 29.31 6.28
CA ASP A 978 -14.43 28.48 6.30
C ASP A 978 -14.26 27.06 5.73
N LEU A 979 -13.48 26.85 4.66
CA LEU A 979 -13.37 25.53 4.01
C LEU A 979 -11.97 25.23 3.45
N ILE A 980 -11.39 24.08 3.84
CA ILE A 980 -10.19 23.49 3.20
C ILE A 980 -10.49 22.06 2.77
N VAL A 981 -10.24 21.74 1.50
CA VAL A 981 -10.19 20.35 1.02
C VAL A 981 -8.77 19.79 1.19
N LYS A 982 -8.64 18.60 1.77
CA LYS A 982 -7.39 17.89 2.05
C LYS A 982 -7.47 16.46 1.50
N ARG A 983 -6.33 15.89 1.15
CA ARG A 983 -6.15 14.46 0.85
C ARG A 983 -5.04 13.95 1.77
N ASP A 984 -5.08 12.68 2.20
CA ASP A 984 -4.17 12.09 3.20
C ASP A 984 -2.75 12.68 3.18
N THR A 985 -2.39 13.28 4.33
CA THR A 985 -1.17 14.04 4.71
C THR A 985 -0.67 15.17 3.80
N ALA A 986 -1.16 15.32 2.58
CA ALA A 986 -0.88 16.46 1.71
C ALA A 986 -2.08 17.43 1.65
N ASN A 987 -1.88 18.66 2.13
CA ASN A 987 -2.83 19.77 1.93
C ASN A 987 -2.95 20.10 0.43
N LEU A 988 -3.76 19.34 -0.31
CA LEU A 988 -4.10 19.58 -1.71
C LEU A 988 -5.21 20.63 -1.81
N LEU A 989 -4.77 21.88 -1.73
CA LEU A 989 -5.23 23.09 -2.44
C LEU A 989 -6.69 23.58 -2.34
N ARG A 990 -6.75 24.92 -2.18
CA ARG A 990 -7.78 25.92 -2.57
C ARG A 990 -8.70 26.40 -1.45
N GLN A 991 -8.29 27.54 -0.88
CA GLN A 991 -9.09 28.45 -0.07
C GLN A 991 -10.31 28.92 -0.85
N ILE A 992 -11.49 28.79 -0.24
CA ILE A 992 -12.60 29.70 -0.49
C ILE A 992 -12.64 30.58 0.75
N GLU A 993 -11.95 31.73 0.72
CA GLU A 993 -12.46 32.89 1.47
C GLU A 993 -11.86 34.24 1.10
N VAL A 994 -12.76 35.20 1.33
CA VAL A 994 -12.62 36.64 1.45
C VAL A 994 -11.47 37.01 2.40
N ALA A 995 -10.68 38.00 2.00
CA ALA A 995 -9.66 38.72 2.79
C ALA A 995 -8.38 37.99 3.27
N ILE A 996 -7.27 38.16 2.52
CA ILE A 996 -5.94 38.39 3.12
C ILE A 996 -5.16 39.39 2.27
N ALA A 997 -4.64 40.45 2.89
CA ALA A 997 -3.44 41.12 2.38
C ALA A 997 -2.52 41.49 3.54
N ASN A 998 -1.42 40.74 3.68
CA ASN A 998 -0.12 41.23 4.12
C ASN A 998 0.98 40.27 3.59
N GLY A 999 1.27 40.38 2.30
CA GLY A 999 2.57 40.07 1.66
C GLY A 999 3.15 38.64 1.69
N LYS A 1000 2.65 37.68 2.49
CA LYS A 1000 3.30 36.36 2.68
C LYS A 1000 2.91 35.27 1.66
N ALA A 1001 1.97 35.53 0.75
CA ALA A 1001 1.40 34.52 -0.15
C ALA A 1001 1.69 34.79 -1.65
N ALA A 1002 2.81 35.43 -1.99
CA ALA A 1002 3.15 35.69 -3.39
C ALA A 1002 3.46 34.39 -4.15
N ARG A 1003 2.86 34.19 -5.34
CA ARG A 1003 3.05 32.99 -6.20
C ARG A 1003 2.78 31.65 -5.51
N SER A 1004 1.81 31.58 -4.62
CA SER A 1004 1.46 30.34 -3.92
C SER A 1004 0.24 29.62 -4.51
N PHE A 1005 -0.58 30.29 -5.33
CA PHE A 1005 -1.89 29.74 -5.74
C PHE A 1005 -2.03 29.56 -7.25
N ASP A 1006 -2.58 28.42 -7.68
CA ASP A 1006 -2.92 28.18 -9.08
C ASP A 1006 -4.32 28.70 -9.45
N PHE A 1007 -5.18 28.95 -8.45
CA PHE A 1007 -6.55 29.42 -8.66
C PHE A 1007 -7.10 30.13 -7.42
N ILE A 1008 -7.84 31.22 -7.62
CA ILE A 1008 -8.54 31.98 -6.58
C ILE A 1008 -9.99 32.18 -7.02
N LEU A 1009 -10.96 31.87 -6.15
CA LEU A 1009 -12.38 32.16 -6.37
C LEU A 1009 -12.81 33.30 -5.43
N SER A 1010 -13.23 34.43 -6.00
CA SER A 1010 -13.80 35.54 -5.25
C SER A 1010 -15.31 35.59 -5.43
N THR A 1011 -16.06 35.42 -4.33
CA THR A 1011 -17.52 35.60 -4.27
C THR A 1011 -17.91 36.91 -3.57
N VAL A 1012 -16.93 37.78 -3.34
CA VAL A 1012 -17.05 39.00 -2.53
C VAL A 1012 -17.54 40.15 -3.39
N SER A 1013 -18.59 40.83 -2.94
CA SER A 1013 -19.13 42.00 -3.66
C SER A 1013 -18.45 43.33 -3.26
N ALA A 1014 -17.59 43.31 -2.24
CA ALA A 1014 -16.82 44.46 -1.75
C ALA A 1014 -15.54 44.72 -2.55
N ASP A 1015 -15.01 45.95 -2.45
CA ASP A 1015 -13.76 46.38 -3.07
C ASP A 1015 -12.55 45.74 -2.37
N LEU A 1016 -11.79 44.91 -3.10
CA LEU A 1016 -10.66 44.15 -2.58
C LEU A 1016 -9.32 44.70 -3.12
N PRO A 1017 -8.19 44.46 -2.43
CA PRO A 1017 -6.86 44.78 -2.95
C PRO A 1017 -6.46 43.81 -4.08
N TRP A 1018 -7.07 43.96 -5.26
CA TRP A 1018 -7.01 43.02 -6.39
C TRP A 1018 -5.59 42.70 -6.85
N ASP A 1019 -4.68 43.67 -6.82
CA ASP A 1019 -3.26 43.44 -7.12
C ASP A 1019 -2.60 42.42 -6.20
N GLY A 1020 -2.99 42.38 -4.92
CA GLY A 1020 -2.52 41.37 -3.97
C GLY A 1020 -3.01 39.97 -4.33
N TYR A 1021 -4.26 39.84 -4.77
CA TYR A 1021 -4.83 38.58 -5.22
C TYR A 1021 -4.18 38.08 -6.51
N VAL A 1022 -3.94 38.96 -7.48
CA VAL A 1022 -3.24 38.61 -8.73
C VAL A 1022 -1.77 38.27 -8.46
N ALA A 1023 -1.11 38.96 -7.54
CA ALA A 1023 0.27 38.67 -7.13
C ALA A 1023 0.41 37.33 -6.39
N ALA A 1024 -0.66 36.90 -5.70
CA ALA A 1024 -0.71 35.62 -5.00
C ALA A 1024 -0.80 34.42 -5.96
N LEU A 1025 -1.23 34.64 -7.20
CA LEU A 1025 -1.25 33.61 -8.24
C LEU A 1025 0.17 33.24 -8.73
N ARG A 1026 0.40 31.95 -8.99
CA ARG A 1026 1.53 31.40 -9.75
C ARG A 1026 1.43 31.76 -11.23
N PRO A 1027 2.50 31.57 -12.02
CA PRO A 1027 2.37 31.60 -13.48
C PRO A 1027 1.23 30.67 -13.96
N GLN A 1028 0.42 31.13 -14.91
CA GLN A 1028 -0.79 30.51 -15.47
C GLN A 1028 -1.96 30.36 -14.47
N GLY A 1029 -1.84 30.96 -13.29
CA GLY A 1029 -2.91 30.97 -12.30
C GLY A 1029 -4.11 31.83 -12.73
N GLN A 1030 -5.29 31.48 -12.23
CA GLN A 1030 -6.54 32.19 -12.58
C GLN A 1030 -7.26 32.76 -11.35
N LEU A 1031 -7.71 34.01 -11.46
CA LEU A 1031 -8.65 34.65 -10.53
C LEU A 1031 -10.06 34.61 -11.15
N CYS A 1032 -10.99 33.89 -10.53
CA CYS A 1032 -12.38 33.80 -10.95
C CYS A 1032 -13.26 34.66 -10.04
N ILE A 1033 -13.98 35.61 -10.62
CA ILE A 1033 -14.87 36.52 -9.88
C ILE A 1033 -16.32 36.11 -10.15
N VAL A 1034 -17.07 35.85 -9.08
CA VAL A 1034 -18.46 35.43 -9.13
C VAL A 1034 -19.31 36.44 -8.36
N GLY A 1035 -19.97 37.32 -9.10
CA GLY A 1035 -20.71 38.47 -8.57
C GLY A 1035 -20.35 39.76 -9.29
N VAL A 1036 -21.12 40.83 -9.06
CA VAL A 1036 -20.83 42.17 -9.59
C VAL A 1036 -20.18 42.99 -8.47
N PRO A 1037 -18.90 43.37 -8.58
CA PRO A 1037 -18.25 44.23 -7.59
C PRO A 1037 -18.87 45.63 -7.60
N GLU A 1038 -18.98 46.26 -6.44
CA GLU A 1038 -19.55 47.62 -6.31
C GLU A 1038 -18.67 48.72 -6.94
N LYS A 1039 -17.37 48.47 -7.13
CA LYS A 1039 -16.41 49.40 -7.74
C LYS A 1039 -15.64 48.74 -8.89
N PRO A 1040 -15.10 49.52 -9.86
CA PRO A 1040 -14.27 48.99 -10.93
C PRO A 1040 -13.06 48.24 -10.38
N ILE A 1041 -12.84 47.01 -10.85
CA ILE A 1041 -11.66 46.21 -10.51
C ILE A 1041 -10.43 46.86 -11.15
N ALA A 1042 -9.46 47.25 -10.32
CA ALA A 1042 -8.19 47.81 -10.77
C ALA A 1042 -7.03 46.93 -10.28
N PHE A 1043 -6.15 46.54 -11.20
CA PHE A 1043 -4.88 45.87 -10.92
C PHE A 1043 -3.84 46.28 -11.97
N SER A 1044 -2.56 46.16 -11.64
CA SER A 1044 -1.45 46.42 -12.54
C SER A 1044 -1.38 45.38 -13.66
N ALA A 1045 -1.41 45.83 -14.92
CA ALA A 1045 -1.30 44.95 -16.10
C ALA A 1045 -0.01 44.12 -16.10
N PHE A 1046 1.07 44.64 -15.51
CA PHE A 1046 2.33 43.90 -15.35
C PHE A 1046 2.17 42.61 -14.54
N ASN A 1047 1.27 42.59 -13.56
CA ASN A 1047 1.02 41.42 -12.72
C ASN A 1047 0.32 40.28 -13.47
N LEU A 1048 -0.44 40.58 -14.54
CA LEU A 1048 -1.03 39.56 -15.41
C LEU A 1048 -0.09 39.08 -16.50
N MET A 1049 0.66 40.01 -17.12
CA MET A 1049 1.58 39.68 -18.22
C MET A 1049 2.74 38.80 -17.75
N PHE A 1050 3.33 39.09 -16.59
CA PHE A 1050 4.39 38.26 -16.03
C PHE A 1050 3.82 36.96 -15.46
N GLY A 1051 3.94 35.91 -16.27
CA GLY A 1051 3.48 34.57 -15.95
C GLY A 1051 2.10 34.24 -16.49
N GLU A 1052 1.58 34.90 -17.52
CA GLU A 1052 0.37 34.46 -18.27
C GLU A 1052 -0.86 34.20 -17.38
N LYS A 1053 -1.12 35.07 -16.40
CA LYS A 1053 -2.24 34.89 -15.46
C LYS A 1053 -3.54 35.38 -16.08
N ALA A 1054 -4.66 34.78 -15.67
CA ALA A 1054 -5.98 35.15 -16.18
C ALA A 1054 -6.92 35.66 -15.08
N VAL A 1055 -7.78 36.62 -15.46
CA VAL A 1055 -8.95 37.01 -14.67
C VAL A 1055 -10.19 36.61 -15.47
N VAL A 1056 -11.07 35.83 -14.86
CA VAL A 1056 -12.28 35.29 -15.50
C VAL A 1056 -13.52 35.63 -14.68
N GLY A 1057 -14.64 35.86 -15.36
CA GLY A 1057 -15.94 36.10 -14.72
C GLY A 1057 -16.81 34.85 -14.76
N GLY A 1058 -17.55 34.58 -13.69
CA GLY A 1058 -18.52 33.49 -13.61
C GLY A 1058 -19.91 34.00 -13.24
N GLN A 1059 -20.93 33.62 -14.01
CA GLN A 1059 -22.32 33.97 -13.72
C GLN A 1059 -22.93 32.92 -12.76
N PRO A 1060 -23.43 33.29 -11.56
CA PRO A 1060 -24.38 32.45 -10.85
C PRO A 1060 -25.68 32.41 -11.67
N ALA A 1061 -26.26 31.21 -11.84
CA ALA A 1061 -27.30 30.88 -12.82
C ALA A 1061 -28.42 31.95 -13.02
N PRO A 1062 -29.02 32.05 -14.22
CA PRO A 1062 -30.18 32.90 -14.43
C PRO A 1062 -31.34 32.48 -13.52
N PHE A 1063 -32.08 33.46 -12.99
CA PHE A 1063 -33.37 33.25 -12.32
C PHE A 1063 -34.37 32.61 -13.30
N THR A 1064 -34.34 31.29 -13.44
CA THR A 1064 -35.41 30.57 -14.14
C THR A 1064 -36.62 30.56 -13.22
N ARG A 1065 -37.60 31.43 -13.52
CA ARG A 1065 -38.97 31.30 -12.99
C ARG A 1065 -39.45 29.87 -13.30
N TYR A 1066 -39.49 29.01 -12.29
CA TYR A 1066 -40.19 27.75 -12.40
C TYR A 1066 -41.68 28.06 -12.55
N ASN A 1067 -42.18 27.96 -13.78
CA ASN A 1067 -43.59 27.84 -14.06
C ASN A 1067 -44.13 26.61 -13.31
N LYS A 1068 -45.12 26.84 -12.45
CA LYS A 1068 -45.92 25.79 -11.80
C LYS A 1068 -46.52 24.89 -12.88
N CYS A 1069 -46.05 23.65 -12.99
CA CYS A 1069 -46.77 22.58 -13.68
C CYS A 1069 -47.53 21.76 -12.62
N SER A 1070 -48.84 22.00 -12.59
CA SER A 1070 -49.95 21.12 -12.19
C SER A 1070 -49.71 20.09 -11.07
N ARG A 1071 -50.12 20.45 -9.85
CA ARG A 1071 -50.77 19.50 -8.94
C ARG A 1071 -52.19 19.24 -9.46
N SER A 1072 -52.53 17.97 -9.61
CA SER A 1072 -53.87 17.48 -9.85
C SER A 1072 -54.87 18.09 -8.86
N GLN A 1073 -55.81 18.87 -9.38
CA GLN A 1073 -57.05 19.20 -8.68
C GLN A 1073 -57.95 17.97 -8.72
N ARG A 1074 -58.24 17.38 -7.55
CA ARG A 1074 -59.53 16.73 -7.31
C ARG A 1074 -60.45 17.77 -6.68
N SER A 1075 -61.52 18.04 -7.42
CA SER A 1075 -62.82 18.60 -7.04
C SER A 1075 -63.10 18.81 -5.56
N THR A 1076 -63.61 19.99 -5.20
CA THR A 1076 -65.04 20.25 -4.84
C THR A 1076 -65.19 21.67 -4.27
N GLY A 1077 -66.28 22.36 -4.59
CA GLY A 1077 -66.80 23.46 -3.75
C GLY A 1077 -67.04 24.82 -4.40
N SER A 1078 -68.18 24.92 -5.11
CA SER A 1078 -69.18 26.01 -5.03
C SER A 1078 -68.82 27.49 -5.28
N SER A 1079 -69.65 28.04 -6.17
CA SER A 1079 -70.41 29.31 -6.11
C SER A 1079 -69.79 30.61 -6.62
N GLN A 1080 -70.46 31.04 -7.72
CA GLN A 1080 -70.67 32.38 -8.29
C GLN A 1080 -69.60 32.94 -9.22
#